data_AF-A0A833M8F9-F1
#
_entry.id   AF-A0A833M8F9-F1
#
_cell.length_a   1.000
_cell.length_b   1.000
_cell.length_c   1.000
_cell.angle_alpha   90.00
_cell.angle_beta   90.00
_cell.angle_gamma   90.00
#
_symmetry.space_group_name_H-M   'P 1'
#
loop_
_entity.id
_entity.type
_entity.pdbx_description
1 polymer ?
#
loop_
_entity_poly.entity_id
_entity_poly.type
_entity_poly.pdbx_seq_one_letter_code
_entity_poly.pdbx_strand_id
1 'polypeptide(L)'
;MFNKSIIIKILIALLIMMLIISAAHMNILAASQPWEKYAEYIPEETPIAKRHLRGAWISTTLNLDWPSTEVRNIENDTERIEKTKEELVAILDRAVEMNMNAVFLQVSPEGDALYPSNIANWSRYLTGTFGKDPGFDPLAFAIDEAHKRNLEFHAWFNPYRVSMYTNPAIKESLDIEKSVYKDQPEWIRTAKNRFIVDPGIPEARDWVVDRVMEVVNNYDIDGIHFDDYFYYEGYEGELKDDETFNKYSNGEFSNKDDWRRNNTYILVKELSEIIRFTKPWVKFGISPSGVWGNKKDGHPDGSNTEASFTHYNSSFADTKKWIEEELIDYISPQIYWTFANTKAPYGEVASWWSEVVKDKNVHLYIGQALYKVNDNTDEYFRGSKALEEFGRQLKFNIVNPEIQGSIMFRFRNFNDISKEDVVNRIKDDLWSTKALIPVMPWKKGIAPNNPTEGKMEEIPEGLKVLWVNQEDDTAYYAIYRFNKGEKLDISSDERGRNLIATVRKNKNGLQQFIDKDVKDATTVAYAITALDRLHNESKEVIISLNQSNYFLDVDNSYSWAIEAIDGAYEGGIVLGDGKGLFHPGHNTKRGDFILMMVRALDLKADFQENFIDVPKNSYYHDAIGIAKELGIVKGTGVDFNPNGNITREDMMVIMDRTLEAIEIKLEDAEEEVLEKYKDANLISEYATGAIGRLTKAGLVQGSGGRVNPQNHATRAEIVVILDRLLKRIEMNE
;
A
#
# COMPACT_ATOMS: atom_id res chain seq x y z
N MET A 1 51.28 -2.77 -67.43
CA MET A 1 51.68 -3.20 -66.07
C MET A 1 50.79 -2.46 -65.07
N PHE A 2 49.72 -3.09 -64.57
CA PHE A 2 48.96 -2.48 -63.48
C PHE A 2 49.78 -2.61 -62.19
N ASN A 3 49.98 -1.47 -61.51
CA ASN A 3 50.86 -1.34 -60.36
C ASN A 3 50.34 -2.24 -59.22
N LYS A 4 51.08 -3.32 -58.91
CA LYS A 4 50.72 -4.32 -57.88
C LYS A 4 50.32 -3.68 -56.55
N SER A 5 50.92 -2.54 -56.21
CA SER A 5 50.60 -1.80 -54.98
C SER A 5 49.15 -1.31 -54.95
N ILE A 6 48.61 -0.85 -56.08
CA ILE A 6 47.23 -0.33 -56.17
C ILE A 6 46.23 -1.48 -56.05
N ILE A 7 46.52 -2.61 -56.71
CA ILE A 7 45.65 -3.80 -56.63
C ILE A 7 45.61 -4.35 -55.20
N ILE A 8 46.75 -4.39 -54.50
CA ILE A 8 46.82 -4.83 -53.10
C ILE A 8 46.04 -3.87 -52.19
N LYS A 9 46.15 -2.55 -52.39
CA LYS A 9 45.39 -1.57 -51.60
C LYS A 9 43.88 -1.67 -51.83
N ILE A 10 43.44 -1.92 -53.06
CA ILE A 10 42.03 -2.12 -53.40
C ILE A 10 41.50 -3.43 -52.79
N LEU A 11 42.28 -4.51 -52.84
CA LEU A 11 41.94 -5.79 -52.21
C LEU A 11 41.86 -5.69 -50.69
N ILE A 12 42.79 -4.97 -50.04
CA ILE A 12 42.75 -4.72 -48.60
C ILE A 12 41.54 -3.85 -48.24
N ALA A 13 41.24 -2.81 -49.02
CA ALA A 13 40.06 -1.98 -48.79
C ALA A 13 38.75 -2.77 -48.96
N LEU A 14 38.65 -3.65 -49.95
CA LEU A 14 37.51 -4.56 -50.14
C LEU A 14 37.40 -5.59 -49.01
N LEU A 15 38.52 -6.12 -48.50
CA LEU A 15 38.53 -7.05 -47.38
C LEU A 15 38.11 -6.37 -46.08
N ILE A 16 38.59 -5.15 -45.83
CA ILE A 16 38.19 -4.32 -44.69
C ILE A 16 36.71 -3.94 -44.81
N MET A 17 36.23 -3.59 -46.01
CA MET A 17 34.82 -3.27 -46.24
C MET A 17 33.93 -4.50 -46.07
N MET A 18 34.35 -5.69 -46.52
CA MET A 18 33.65 -6.95 -46.25
C MET A 18 33.67 -7.31 -44.76
N LEU A 19 34.78 -7.08 -44.05
CA LEU A 19 34.88 -7.28 -42.60
C LEU A 19 34.00 -6.29 -41.83
N ILE A 20 33.91 -5.03 -42.26
CA ILE A 20 33.02 -4.01 -41.69
C ILE A 20 31.56 -4.32 -42.03
N ILE A 21 31.24 -4.81 -43.23
CA ILE A 21 29.88 -5.24 -43.59
C ILE A 21 29.50 -6.52 -42.82
N SER A 22 30.44 -7.46 -42.58
CA SER A 22 30.20 -8.63 -41.73
C SER A 22 30.11 -8.27 -40.25
N ALA A 23 30.85 -7.26 -39.78
CA ALA A 23 30.78 -6.75 -38.41
C ALA A 23 29.54 -5.87 -38.18
N ALA A 24 29.08 -5.13 -39.20
CA ALA A 24 27.86 -4.33 -39.16
C ALA A 24 26.58 -5.20 -39.30
N HIS A 25 26.68 -6.39 -39.90
CA HIS A 25 25.64 -7.42 -39.83
C HIS A 25 25.83 -8.39 -38.64
N MET A 26 26.84 -8.16 -37.80
CA MET A 26 27.04 -8.79 -36.50
C MET A 26 26.78 -7.80 -35.35
N ASN A 27 25.96 -6.77 -35.57
CA ASN A 27 25.04 -6.36 -34.51
C ASN A 27 24.00 -7.47 -34.38
N ILE A 28 24.41 -8.51 -33.65
CA ILE A 28 23.61 -9.30 -32.73
C ILE A 28 22.12 -8.95 -32.87
N LEU A 29 21.39 -9.70 -33.70
CA LEU A 29 19.98 -9.98 -33.39
C LEU A 29 20.03 -10.71 -32.05
N ALA A 30 20.14 -9.95 -30.95
CA ALA A 30 19.89 -10.49 -29.64
C ALA A 30 18.48 -11.02 -29.77
N ALA A 31 18.29 -12.32 -29.56
CA ALA A 31 16.95 -12.87 -29.55
C ALA A 31 16.14 -12.00 -28.61
N SER A 32 15.15 -11.28 -29.16
CA SER A 32 14.30 -10.38 -28.39
C SER A 32 13.75 -11.18 -27.23
N GLN A 33 14.07 -10.82 -26.00
CA GLN A 33 13.58 -11.56 -24.85
C GLN A 33 12.04 -11.54 -24.88
N PRO A 34 11.35 -12.63 -24.51
CA PRO A 34 9.90 -12.72 -24.65
C PRO A 34 9.10 -11.60 -23.95
N TRP A 35 9.69 -10.97 -22.92
CA TRP A 35 9.09 -9.87 -22.17
C TRP A 35 9.39 -8.47 -22.73
N GLU A 36 10.25 -8.32 -23.75
CA GLU A 36 10.62 -6.99 -24.30
C GLU A 36 9.42 -6.19 -24.80
N LYS A 37 8.40 -6.87 -25.33
CA LYS A 37 7.15 -6.21 -25.76
C LYS A 37 6.34 -5.60 -24.61
N TYR A 38 6.68 -5.90 -23.35
CA TYR A 38 6.04 -5.34 -22.15
C TYR A 38 7.00 -4.43 -21.38
N ALA A 39 8.21 -4.15 -21.89
CA ALA A 39 9.25 -3.45 -21.13
C ALA A 39 8.81 -2.05 -20.65
N GLU A 40 7.95 -1.37 -21.40
CA GLU A 40 7.39 -0.07 -20.98
C GLU A 40 6.51 -0.16 -19.71
N TYR A 41 5.98 -1.35 -19.41
CA TYR A 41 5.17 -1.67 -18.23
C TYR A 41 5.97 -2.44 -17.17
N ILE A 42 7.29 -2.52 -17.29
CA ILE A 42 8.16 -3.18 -16.30
C ILE A 42 9.24 -2.16 -15.89
N PRO A 43 8.97 -1.34 -14.86
CA PRO A 43 9.94 -0.36 -14.39
C PRO A 43 11.21 -1.03 -13.85
N GLU A 44 12.32 -0.29 -13.91
CA GLU A 44 13.60 -0.76 -13.36
C GLU A 44 13.52 -0.89 -11.83
N GLU A 45 12.97 0.12 -11.15
CA GLU A 45 12.73 0.13 -9.71
C GLU A 45 11.35 -0.43 -9.37
N THR A 46 11.22 -1.03 -8.18
CA THR A 46 9.91 -1.46 -7.67
C THR A 46 9.09 -0.24 -7.27
N PRO A 47 7.92 0.00 -7.90
CA PRO A 47 7.05 1.09 -7.48
C PRO A 47 6.43 0.79 -6.12
N ILE A 48 6.10 1.85 -5.40
CA ILE A 48 5.36 1.72 -4.15
C ILE A 48 3.89 1.91 -4.44
N ALA A 49 3.08 1.06 -3.82
CA ALA A 49 1.64 1.23 -3.76
C ALA A 49 1.24 1.34 -2.29
N LYS A 50 0.63 2.48 -1.89
CA LYS A 50 0.05 2.65 -0.55
C LYS A 50 -1.12 1.69 -0.38
N ARG A 51 -1.86 1.42 -1.46
CA ARG A 51 -2.99 0.49 -1.50
C ARG A 51 -2.75 -0.64 -2.49
N HIS A 52 -2.64 -1.85 -1.98
CA HIS A 52 -2.47 -3.06 -2.79
C HIS A 52 -2.84 -4.28 -1.95
N LEU A 53 -3.72 -5.13 -2.46
CA LEU A 53 -4.03 -6.39 -1.78
C LEU A 53 -2.85 -7.36 -1.93
N ARG A 54 -2.40 -7.89 -0.80
CA ARG A 54 -1.30 -8.86 -0.74
C ARG A 54 -1.76 -10.01 0.13
N GLY A 55 -1.90 -11.17 -0.49
CA GLY A 55 -2.37 -12.34 0.24
C GLY A 55 -1.87 -13.65 -0.34
N ALA A 56 -2.34 -14.73 0.27
CA ALA A 56 -2.01 -16.09 -0.13
C ALA A 56 -3.17 -17.04 0.18
N TRP A 57 -3.32 -18.05 -0.67
CA TRP A 57 -4.24 -19.16 -0.43
C TRP A 57 -3.65 -20.14 0.58
N ILE A 58 -4.47 -20.53 1.56
CA ILE A 58 -4.18 -21.58 2.54
C ILE A 58 -5.13 -22.74 2.23
N SER A 59 -4.63 -23.74 1.50
CA SER A 59 -5.40 -24.89 1.06
C SER A 59 -5.47 -25.96 2.15
N THR A 60 -6.69 -26.44 2.44
CA THR A 60 -6.94 -27.51 3.43
C THR A 60 -7.15 -28.86 2.76
N THR A 61 -7.62 -28.88 1.51
CA THR A 61 -7.72 -30.08 0.67
C THR A 61 -6.39 -30.81 0.67
N LEU A 62 -6.40 -32.13 0.92
CA LEU A 62 -5.23 -33.00 1.02
C LEU A 62 -4.17 -32.51 2.03
N ASN A 63 -4.55 -31.71 3.03
CA ASN A 63 -3.63 -31.14 4.02
C ASN A 63 -2.45 -30.39 3.37
N LEU A 64 -2.74 -29.72 2.25
CA LEU A 64 -1.75 -29.08 1.41
C LEU A 64 -0.97 -27.99 2.18
N ASP A 65 -1.66 -27.08 2.86
CA ASP A 65 -1.08 -26.01 3.69
C ASP A 65 -1.41 -26.18 5.17
N TRP A 66 -2.68 -26.40 5.53
CA TRP A 66 -3.11 -26.47 6.93
C TRP A 66 -4.37 -27.35 7.12
N PRO A 67 -4.52 -28.04 8.27
CA PRO A 67 -3.43 -28.45 9.14
C PRO A 67 -2.50 -29.43 8.41
N SER A 68 -1.27 -29.61 8.88
CA SER A 68 -0.35 -30.59 8.30
C SER A 68 -0.86 -32.03 8.47
N THR A 69 -0.35 -32.94 7.65
CA THR A 69 -0.70 -34.37 7.79
C THR A 69 -0.17 -34.93 9.10
N GLU A 70 1.00 -34.47 9.54
CA GLU A 70 1.63 -34.79 10.81
C GLU A 70 0.71 -34.44 11.98
N VAL A 71 0.20 -33.20 12.03
CA VAL A 71 -0.73 -32.76 13.08
C VAL A 71 -2.05 -33.49 12.99
N ARG A 72 -2.64 -33.62 11.80
CA ARG A 72 -3.91 -34.33 11.60
C ARG A 72 -3.87 -35.77 12.14
N ASN A 73 -2.72 -36.44 12.03
CA ASN A 73 -2.53 -37.83 12.46
C ASN A 73 -2.28 -38.00 13.96
N ILE A 74 -2.22 -36.93 14.76
CA ILE A 74 -2.10 -37.01 16.22
C ILE A 74 -3.40 -37.61 16.80
N GLU A 75 -3.25 -38.73 17.52
CA GLU A 75 -4.38 -39.47 18.12
C GLU A 75 -4.97 -38.75 19.33
N ASN A 76 -4.14 -38.07 20.14
CA ASN A 76 -4.59 -37.31 21.29
C ASN A 76 -5.29 -36.01 20.84
N ASP A 77 -6.61 -35.91 21.08
CA ASP A 77 -7.40 -34.77 20.60
C ASP A 77 -6.90 -33.42 21.17
N THR A 78 -6.50 -33.37 22.45
CA THR A 78 -5.99 -32.13 23.08
C THR A 78 -4.70 -31.66 22.39
N GLU A 79 -3.74 -32.57 22.20
CA GLU A 79 -2.47 -32.26 21.53
C GLU A 79 -2.69 -31.89 20.06
N ARG A 80 -3.56 -32.62 19.34
CA ARG A 80 -3.90 -32.30 17.95
C ARG A 80 -4.48 -30.89 17.84
N ILE A 81 -5.43 -30.52 18.70
CA ILE A 81 -6.07 -29.20 18.69
C ILE A 81 -5.04 -28.11 18.99
N GLU A 82 -4.18 -28.30 19.98
CA GLU A 82 -3.11 -27.36 20.31
C GLU A 82 -2.17 -27.15 19.13
N LYS A 83 -1.65 -28.22 18.52
CA LYS A 83 -0.75 -28.14 17.36
C LYS A 83 -1.42 -27.60 16.10
N THR A 84 -2.70 -27.91 15.88
CA THR A 84 -3.49 -27.34 14.79
C THR A 84 -3.58 -25.82 14.91
N LYS A 85 -3.79 -25.31 16.13
CA LYS A 85 -3.84 -23.88 16.42
C LYS A 85 -2.48 -23.21 16.29
N GLU A 86 -1.42 -23.84 16.80
CA GLU A 86 -0.04 -23.36 16.67
C GLU A 86 0.38 -23.21 15.19
N GLU A 87 0.10 -24.22 14.36
CA GLU A 87 0.42 -24.16 12.92
C GLU A 87 -0.30 -23.01 12.22
N LEU A 88 -1.58 -22.78 12.52
CA LEU A 88 -2.32 -21.68 11.92
C LEU A 88 -1.76 -20.32 12.35
N VAL A 89 -1.46 -20.17 13.64
CA VAL A 89 -0.84 -18.96 14.20
C VAL A 89 0.49 -18.68 13.50
N ALA A 90 1.33 -19.69 13.30
CA ALA A 90 2.60 -19.55 12.61
C ALA A 90 2.43 -19.12 11.14
N ILE A 91 1.42 -19.66 10.45
CA ILE A 91 1.04 -19.23 9.10
C ILE A 91 0.65 -17.75 9.09
N LEU A 92 -0.21 -17.31 10.01
CA LEU A 92 -0.68 -15.93 10.07
C LEU A 92 0.45 -14.95 10.47
N ASP A 93 1.34 -15.34 11.38
CA ASP A 93 2.53 -14.55 11.75
C ASP A 93 3.46 -14.38 10.54
N ARG A 94 3.69 -15.45 9.78
CA ARG A 94 4.48 -15.39 8.55
C ARG A 94 3.82 -14.52 7.48
N ALA A 95 2.49 -14.49 7.39
CA ALA A 95 1.78 -13.59 6.48
C ALA A 95 2.08 -12.11 6.81
N VAL A 96 2.04 -11.74 8.09
CA VAL A 96 2.39 -10.39 8.57
C VAL A 96 3.86 -10.06 8.29
N GLU A 97 4.77 -11.02 8.50
CA GLU A 97 6.20 -10.87 8.22
C GLU A 97 6.48 -10.57 6.74
N MET A 98 5.66 -11.15 5.85
CA MET A 98 5.71 -10.93 4.40
C MET A 98 4.96 -9.67 3.95
N ASN A 99 4.53 -8.80 4.88
CA ASN A 99 3.70 -7.62 4.61
C ASN A 99 2.41 -7.92 3.83
N MET A 100 1.79 -9.08 4.09
CA MET A 100 0.44 -9.39 3.59
C MET A 100 -0.62 -8.68 4.44
N ASN A 101 -1.78 -8.45 3.83
CA ASN A 101 -2.94 -7.84 4.48
C ASN A 101 -4.23 -8.69 4.36
N ALA A 102 -4.20 -9.83 3.65
CA ALA A 102 -5.33 -10.75 3.54
C ALA A 102 -4.89 -12.22 3.45
N VAL A 103 -5.73 -13.13 3.95
CA VAL A 103 -5.58 -14.59 3.81
C VAL A 103 -6.86 -15.24 3.27
N PHE A 104 -6.69 -16.26 2.44
CA PHE A 104 -7.78 -16.98 1.79
C PHE A 104 -7.76 -18.44 2.25
N LEU A 105 -8.48 -18.75 3.34
CA LEU A 105 -8.44 -20.07 3.98
C LEU A 105 -9.58 -20.95 3.45
N GLN A 106 -9.25 -22.14 2.97
CA GLN A 106 -10.24 -23.10 2.47
C GLN A 106 -11.07 -23.71 3.60
N VAL A 107 -12.28 -23.22 3.81
CA VAL A 107 -13.18 -23.68 4.88
C VAL A 107 -14.10 -24.83 4.46
N SER A 108 -14.21 -25.06 3.15
CA SER A 108 -15.03 -26.12 2.54
C SER A 108 -14.30 -26.71 1.32
N PRO A 109 -13.41 -27.70 1.52
CA PRO A 109 -12.65 -28.32 0.45
C PRO A 109 -13.42 -29.34 -0.41
N GLU A 110 -14.33 -30.14 0.17
CA GLU A 110 -15.04 -31.23 -0.55
C GLU A 110 -16.43 -31.57 0.04
N GLY A 111 -17.37 -30.62 0.01
CA GLY A 111 -18.75 -30.88 0.46
C GLY A 111 -18.87 -31.04 1.97
N ASP A 112 -17.85 -30.59 2.69
CA ASP A 112 -17.64 -30.66 4.12
C ASP A 112 -17.40 -29.27 4.72
N ALA A 113 -17.16 -29.21 6.03
CA ALA A 113 -16.96 -27.96 6.76
C ALA A 113 -15.77 -28.07 7.71
N LEU A 114 -14.92 -27.03 7.71
CA LEU A 114 -13.94 -26.76 8.77
C LEU A 114 -14.54 -25.82 9.83
N TYR A 115 -15.83 -25.97 10.08
CA TYR A 115 -16.63 -25.20 11.04
C TYR A 115 -17.84 -26.05 11.48
N PRO A 116 -18.39 -25.80 12.69
CA PRO A 116 -19.67 -26.38 13.09
C PRO A 116 -20.77 -25.97 12.11
N SER A 117 -21.30 -26.95 11.38
CA SER A 117 -22.36 -26.74 10.39
C SER A 117 -23.59 -27.54 10.77
N ASN A 118 -24.79 -27.08 10.40
CA ASN A 118 -26.02 -27.87 10.41
C ASN A 118 -26.31 -28.51 9.04
N ILE A 119 -25.55 -28.15 8.00
CA ILE A 119 -25.79 -28.55 6.61
C ILE A 119 -24.76 -29.59 6.13
N ALA A 120 -23.48 -29.41 6.47
CA ALA A 120 -22.39 -30.27 6.03
C ALA A 120 -21.71 -31.01 7.20
N ASN A 121 -21.05 -32.12 6.89
CA ASN A 121 -20.25 -32.88 7.85
C ASN A 121 -18.87 -32.25 8.06
N TRP A 122 -18.25 -32.55 9.20
CA TRP A 122 -16.88 -32.14 9.50
C TRP A 122 -15.89 -32.66 8.47
N SER A 123 -14.95 -31.80 8.08
CA SER A 123 -13.91 -32.15 7.12
C SER A 123 -12.96 -33.21 7.64
N ARG A 124 -12.68 -34.22 6.81
CA ARG A 124 -11.69 -35.26 7.11
C ARG A 124 -10.27 -34.71 7.25
N TYR A 125 -10.00 -33.51 6.73
CA TYR A 125 -8.67 -32.91 6.79
C TYR A 125 -8.30 -32.40 8.19
N LEU A 126 -9.25 -32.33 9.13
CA LEU A 126 -8.98 -31.96 10.53
C LEU A 126 -8.60 -33.16 11.41
N THR A 127 -9.17 -34.35 11.15
CA THR A 127 -9.07 -35.50 12.07
C THR A 127 -8.66 -36.81 11.39
N GLY A 128 -8.57 -36.83 10.07
CA GLY A 128 -8.42 -38.05 9.27
C GLY A 128 -9.73 -38.76 8.94
N THR A 129 -10.84 -38.42 9.60
CA THR A 129 -12.13 -39.10 9.46
C THR A 129 -13.22 -38.12 9.07
N PHE A 130 -13.90 -38.39 7.96
CA PHE A 130 -15.03 -37.57 7.49
C PHE A 130 -16.19 -37.61 8.50
N GLY A 131 -16.75 -36.45 8.85
CA GLY A 131 -17.82 -36.31 9.85
C GLY A 131 -17.39 -36.34 11.31
N LYS A 132 -16.11 -36.64 11.63
CA LYS A 132 -15.63 -36.62 13.02
C LYS A 132 -15.39 -35.18 13.50
N ASP A 133 -16.06 -34.81 14.59
CA ASP A 133 -15.88 -33.54 15.30
C ASP A 133 -14.40 -33.37 15.74
N PRO A 134 -13.73 -32.26 15.38
CA PRO A 134 -12.34 -31.99 15.75
C PRO A 134 -12.16 -31.59 17.23
N GLY A 135 -13.24 -31.26 17.95
CA GLY A 135 -13.25 -30.85 19.35
C GLY A 135 -13.16 -29.34 19.59
N PHE A 136 -13.20 -28.52 18.54
CA PHE A 136 -13.21 -27.05 18.59
C PHE A 136 -13.78 -26.46 17.30
N ASP A 137 -14.09 -25.16 17.28
CA ASP A 137 -14.45 -24.42 16.05
C ASP A 137 -13.18 -23.85 15.38
N PRO A 138 -12.71 -24.43 14.26
CA PRO A 138 -11.49 -23.99 13.60
C PRO A 138 -11.66 -22.66 12.86
N LEU A 139 -12.85 -22.38 12.32
CA LEU A 139 -13.12 -21.16 11.57
C LEU A 139 -13.20 -19.95 12.50
N ALA A 140 -13.89 -20.06 13.64
CA ALA A 140 -13.91 -19.00 14.64
C ALA A 140 -12.48 -18.65 15.10
N PHE A 141 -11.68 -19.67 15.42
CA PHE A 141 -10.29 -19.48 15.80
C PHE A 141 -9.46 -18.80 14.70
N ALA A 142 -9.63 -19.22 13.44
CA ALA A 142 -8.90 -18.66 12.31
C ALA A 142 -9.19 -17.17 12.08
N ILE A 143 -10.47 -16.78 12.18
CA ILE A 143 -10.91 -15.38 12.04
C ILE A 143 -10.34 -14.53 13.18
N ASP A 144 -10.50 -14.99 14.43
CA ASP A 144 -10.00 -14.26 15.60
C ASP A 144 -8.49 -14.03 15.52
N GLU A 145 -7.71 -15.04 15.15
CA GLU A 145 -6.26 -14.93 15.02
C GLU A 145 -5.81 -14.09 13.83
N ALA A 146 -6.54 -14.11 12.71
CA ALA A 146 -6.27 -13.25 11.56
C ALA A 146 -6.55 -11.77 11.90
N HIS A 147 -7.68 -11.48 12.55
CA HIS A 147 -8.05 -10.12 12.92
C HIS A 147 -7.15 -9.53 14.01
N LYS A 148 -6.66 -10.33 14.97
CA LYS A 148 -5.64 -9.89 15.93
C LYS A 148 -4.38 -9.34 15.24
N ARG A 149 -4.08 -9.86 14.05
CA ARG A 149 -2.96 -9.45 13.18
C ARG A 149 -3.36 -8.41 12.13
N ASN A 150 -4.60 -7.94 12.17
CA ASN A 150 -5.19 -7.05 11.18
C ASN A 150 -5.14 -7.58 9.74
N LEU A 151 -5.24 -8.89 9.56
CA LEU A 151 -5.40 -9.53 8.26
C LEU A 151 -6.89 -9.65 7.93
N GLU A 152 -7.29 -9.34 6.70
CA GLU A 152 -8.59 -9.77 6.21
C GLU A 152 -8.66 -11.29 6.08
N PHE A 153 -9.81 -11.85 6.45
CA PHE A 153 -10.10 -13.26 6.36
C PHE A 153 -11.17 -13.51 5.28
N HIS A 154 -10.76 -14.19 4.22
CA HIS A 154 -11.64 -14.67 3.15
C HIS A 154 -11.88 -16.17 3.31
N ALA A 155 -13.14 -16.55 3.56
CA ALA A 155 -13.56 -17.94 3.65
C ALA A 155 -13.68 -18.54 2.24
N TRP A 156 -12.80 -19.49 1.92
CA TRP A 156 -12.74 -20.13 0.61
C TRP A 156 -13.53 -21.44 0.57
N PHE A 157 -14.44 -21.54 -0.40
CA PHE A 157 -15.24 -22.72 -0.69
C PHE A 157 -14.90 -23.26 -2.07
N ASN A 158 -14.80 -24.59 -2.17
CA ASN A 158 -15.15 -25.26 -3.41
C ASN A 158 -16.67 -25.48 -3.41
N PRO A 159 -17.40 -24.99 -4.44
CA PRO A 159 -18.85 -25.03 -4.43
C PRO A 159 -19.42 -26.43 -4.64
N TYR A 160 -18.80 -27.24 -5.52
CA TYR A 160 -19.45 -28.45 -6.04
C TYR A 160 -18.78 -29.77 -5.67
N ARG A 161 -17.49 -29.77 -5.31
CA ARG A 161 -16.75 -31.00 -4.99
C ARG A 161 -17.34 -31.66 -3.76
N VAL A 162 -17.48 -32.99 -3.83
CA VAL A 162 -17.89 -33.86 -2.71
C VAL A 162 -16.75 -34.81 -2.32
N SER A 163 -15.83 -35.13 -3.24
CA SER A 163 -14.62 -35.87 -2.90
C SER A 163 -13.47 -35.67 -3.90
N MET A 164 -12.25 -35.88 -3.43
CA MET A 164 -11.06 -35.93 -4.31
C MET A 164 -10.89 -37.25 -5.07
N TYR A 165 -11.56 -38.33 -4.66
CA TYR A 165 -11.48 -39.65 -5.30
C TYR A 165 -12.82 -40.40 -5.29
N THR A 166 -13.01 -41.34 -6.20
CA THR A 166 -14.24 -42.18 -6.33
C THR A 166 -14.04 -43.64 -5.90
N ASN A 167 -12.91 -43.96 -5.27
CA ASN A 167 -12.57 -45.33 -4.87
C ASN A 167 -13.49 -45.85 -3.74
N PRO A 168 -13.57 -47.19 -3.53
CA PRO A 168 -14.50 -47.78 -2.55
C PRO A 168 -14.38 -47.24 -1.13
N ALA A 169 -13.16 -47.00 -0.63
CA ALA A 169 -12.95 -46.47 0.71
C ALA A 169 -13.53 -45.05 0.88
N ILE A 170 -13.46 -44.23 -0.17
CA ILE A 170 -14.10 -42.91 -0.14
C ILE A 170 -15.62 -43.04 -0.12
N LYS A 171 -16.20 -43.91 -0.97
CA LYS A 171 -17.66 -44.14 -0.98
C LYS A 171 -18.16 -44.58 0.39
N GLU A 172 -17.47 -45.53 1.04
CA GLU A 172 -17.78 -45.98 2.38
C GLU A 172 -17.67 -44.84 3.41
N SER A 173 -16.62 -44.01 3.33
CA SER A 173 -16.46 -42.86 4.22
C SER A 173 -17.54 -41.79 4.07
N LEU A 174 -18.19 -41.72 2.91
CA LEU A 174 -19.26 -40.76 2.61
C LEU A 174 -20.66 -41.32 2.92
N ASP A 175 -20.80 -42.62 3.23
CA ASP A 175 -22.09 -43.27 3.55
C ASP A 175 -22.49 -43.06 5.02
N ILE A 176 -22.46 -41.81 5.46
CA ILE A 176 -22.93 -41.38 6.78
C ILE A 176 -24.05 -40.34 6.63
N GLU A 177 -24.90 -40.23 7.64
CA GLU A 177 -25.96 -39.19 7.69
C GLU A 177 -25.36 -37.79 7.45
N LYS A 178 -26.14 -36.89 6.83
CA LYS A 178 -25.76 -35.51 6.52
C LYS A 178 -24.71 -35.36 5.41
N SER A 179 -24.16 -36.46 4.91
CA SER A 179 -23.34 -36.45 3.71
C SER A 179 -24.23 -36.22 2.49
N VAL A 180 -23.97 -35.17 1.71
CA VAL A 180 -24.71 -34.91 0.45
C VAL A 180 -24.64 -36.12 -0.50
N TYR A 181 -23.55 -36.90 -0.45
CA TYR A 181 -23.41 -38.13 -1.22
C TYR A 181 -24.46 -39.19 -0.87
N LYS A 182 -24.81 -39.31 0.42
CA LYS A 182 -25.76 -40.29 0.93
C LYS A 182 -27.20 -39.78 0.87
N ASP A 183 -27.39 -38.55 1.30
CA ASP A 183 -28.72 -37.99 1.52
C ASP A 183 -29.36 -37.50 0.21
N GLN A 184 -28.54 -37.14 -0.79
CA GLN A 184 -28.98 -36.65 -2.11
C GLN A 184 -28.24 -37.36 -3.26
N PRO A 185 -28.36 -38.70 -3.37
CA PRO A 185 -27.58 -39.48 -4.33
C PRO A 185 -27.88 -39.10 -5.80
N GLU A 186 -29.06 -38.58 -6.08
CA GLU A 186 -29.48 -38.10 -7.41
C GLU A 186 -28.81 -36.79 -7.81
N TRP A 187 -28.21 -36.05 -6.87
CA TRP A 187 -27.41 -34.85 -7.16
C TRP A 187 -25.99 -35.20 -7.57
N ILE A 188 -25.51 -36.41 -7.26
CA ILE A 188 -24.10 -36.74 -7.41
C ILE A 188 -23.77 -37.11 -8.85
N ARG A 189 -22.70 -36.50 -9.37
CA ARG A 189 -22.07 -36.82 -10.65
C ARG A 189 -20.60 -37.18 -10.43
N THR A 190 -19.94 -37.59 -11.50
CA THR A 190 -18.51 -37.87 -11.49
C THR A 190 -17.80 -37.06 -12.57
N ALA A 191 -16.76 -36.33 -12.18
CA ALA A 191 -15.87 -35.63 -13.09
C ALA A 191 -14.41 -35.93 -12.68
N LYS A 192 -13.56 -36.39 -13.60
CA LYS A 192 -12.13 -36.71 -13.35
C LYS A 192 -11.88 -37.52 -12.08
N ASN A 193 -12.60 -38.63 -11.90
CA ASN A 193 -12.51 -39.50 -10.70
C ASN A 193 -12.84 -38.79 -9.37
N ARG A 194 -13.69 -37.77 -9.40
CA ARG A 194 -14.19 -37.05 -8.21
C ARG A 194 -15.70 -37.07 -8.18
N PHE A 195 -16.28 -37.14 -6.98
CA PHE A 195 -17.71 -36.86 -6.83
C PHE A 195 -17.94 -35.37 -6.75
N ILE A 196 -18.96 -34.90 -7.45
CA ILE A 196 -19.42 -33.52 -7.40
C ILE A 196 -20.95 -33.48 -7.35
N VAL A 197 -21.52 -32.40 -6.83
CA VAL A 197 -22.95 -32.11 -7.00
C VAL A 197 -23.21 -31.53 -8.41
N ASP A 198 -24.35 -31.88 -9.01
CA ASP A 198 -24.79 -31.39 -10.31
C ASP A 198 -25.35 -29.97 -10.20
N PRO A 199 -24.66 -28.93 -10.72
CA PRO A 199 -25.14 -27.55 -10.58
C PRO A 199 -26.40 -27.28 -11.42
N GLY A 200 -26.78 -28.21 -12.31
CA GLY A 200 -28.01 -28.13 -13.09
C GLY A 200 -29.29 -28.37 -12.29
N ILE A 201 -29.17 -28.92 -11.08
CA ILE A 201 -30.29 -29.15 -10.17
C ILE A 201 -30.46 -27.90 -9.29
N PRO A 202 -31.63 -27.22 -9.32
CA PRO A 202 -31.88 -26.03 -8.50
C PRO A 202 -31.63 -26.27 -7.01
N GLU A 203 -32.14 -27.36 -6.46
CA GLU A 203 -32.02 -27.69 -5.04
C GLU A 203 -30.55 -27.96 -4.62
N ALA A 204 -29.71 -28.45 -5.56
CA ALA A 204 -28.28 -28.60 -5.32
C ALA A 204 -27.55 -27.24 -5.29
N ARG A 205 -28.01 -26.25 -6.06
CA ARG A 205 -27.50 -24.87 -5.98
C ARG A 205 -27.93 -24.21 -4.68
N ASP A 206 -29.18 -24.39 -4.25
CA ASP A 206 -29.68 -23.90 -2.96
C ASP A 206 -28.82 -24.43 -1.81
N TRP A 207 -28.44 -25.72 -1.85
CA TRP A 207 -27.53 -26.31 -0.86
C TRP A 207 -26.15 -25.63 -0.83
N VAL A 208 -25.61 -25.19 -1.98
CA VAL A 208 -24.36 -24.40 -2.01
C VAL A 208 -24.58 -23.02 -1.40
N VAL A 209 -25.68 -22.35 -1.75
CA VAL A 209 -26.06 -21.04 -1.19
C VAL A 209 -26.18 -21.11 0.33
N ASP A 210 -26.89 -22.12 0.84
CA ASP A 210 -27.12 -22.30 2.28
C ASP A 210 -25.81 -22.52 3.04
N ARG A 211 -24.87 -23.29 2.50
CA ARG A 211 -23.55 -23.53 3.12
C ARG A 211 -22.71 -22.26 3.21
N VAL A 212 -22.71 -21.46 2.15
CA VAL A 212 -22.02 -20.16 2.14
C VAL A 212 -22.70 -19.21 3.14
N MET A 213 -24.03 -19.14 3.11
CA MET A 213 -24.80 -18.25 3.97
C MET A 213 -24.76 -18.65 5.45
N GLU A 214 -24.59 -19.93 5.78
CA GLU A 214 -24.32 -20.34 7.16
C GLU A 214 -23.05 -19.69 7.70
N VAL A 215 -21.99 -19.61 6.87
CA VAL A 215 -20.75 -18.91 7.26
C VAL A 215 -20.95 -17.40 7.29
N VAL A 216 -21.59 -16.81 6.27
CA VAL A 216 -21.86 -15.37 6.22
C VAL A 216 -22.69 -14.94 7.44
N ASN A 217 -23.68 -15.71 7.87
CA ASN A 217 -24.53 -15.36 9.01
C ASN A 217 -23.79 -15.47 10.35
N ASN A 218 -23.02 -16.55 10.54
CA ASN A 218 -22.53 -16.93 11.86
C ASN A 218 -21.11 -16.41 12.19
N TYR A 219 -20.34 -15.98 11.20
CA TYR A 219 -18.92 -15.62 11.38
C TYR A 219 -18.61 -14.19 10.95
N ASP A 220 -17.60 -13.58 11.60
CA ASP A 220 -17.10 -12.24 11.26
C ASP A 220 -16.06 -12.30 10.12
N ILE A 221 -16.46 -12.83 8.97
CA ILE A 221 -15.59 -12.86 7.78
C ILE A 221 -15.50 -11.48 7.10
N ASP A 222 -14.45 -11.28 6.31
CA ASP A 222 -14.28 -10.09 5.46
C ASP A 222 -14.64 -10.39 4.00
N GLY A 223 -14.55 -11.66 3.59
CA GLY A 223 -14.98 -12.09 2.26
C GLY A 223 -15.33 -13.57 2.12
N ILE A 224 -16.07 -13.87 1.06
CA ILE A 224 -16.29 -15.20 0.49
C ILE A 224 -15.42 -15.33 -0.76
N HIS A 225 -14.77 -16.48 -0.90
CA HIS A 225 -13.92 -16.78 -2.04
C HIS A 225 -14.28 -18.12 -2.69
N PHE A 226 -14.50 -18.16 -3.99
CA PHE A 226 -14.50 -19.41 -4.77
C PHE A 226 -13.22 -19.51 -5.59
N ASP A 227 -12.70 -20.72 -5.78
CA ASP A 227 -11.60 -21.00 -6.71
C ASP A 227 -12.13 -21.37 -8.11
N ASP A 228 -11.35 -22.15 -8.87
CA ASP A 228 -11.55 -22.37 -10.31
C ASP A 228 -12.42 -23.60 -10.67
N TYR A 229 -12.96 -24.29 -9.67
CA TYR A 229 -13.72 -25.52 -9.89
C TYR A 229 -15.23 -25.26 -9.98
N PHE A 230 -15.75 -25.37 -11.21
CA PHE A 230 -17.18 -25.34 -11.49
C PHE A 230 -17.64 -26.69 -12.06
N TYR A 231 -18.22 -26.73 -13.25
CA TYR A 231 -18.71 -27.98 -13.86
C TYR A 231 -17.62 -29.02 -14.14
N TYR A 232 -16.36 -28.61 -14.08
CA TYR A 232 -15.25 -29.45 -14.50
C TYR A 232 -14.06 -29.29 -13.55
N GLU A 233 -13.57 -30.43 -13.07
CA GLU A 233 -12.36 -30.50 -12.25
C GLU A 233 -11.14 -31.13 -12.96
N GLY A 234 -11.14 -31.23 -14.31
CA GLY A 234 -9.91 -31.49 -15.10
C GLY A 234 -9.80 -32.63 -16.14
N TYR A 235 -10.85 -33.08 -16.86
CA TYR A 235 -10.99 -34.12 -17.97
C TYR A 235 -10.14 -35.40 -17.83
N GLU A 236 -10.64 -36.62 -18.04
CA GLU A 236 -11.82 -37.09 -18.77
C GLU A 236 -12.94 -37.65 -17.89
N GLY A 237 -14.17 -37.59 -18.43
CA GLY A 237 -15.41 -38.12 -17.89
C GLY A 237 -16.56 -37.13 -18.08
N GLU A 238 -17.62 -37.52 -18.79
CA GLU A 238 -18.85 -36.72 -18.87
C GLU A 238 -19.53 -36.71 -17.49
N LEU A 239 -20.00 -35.54 -17.06
CA LEU A 239 -20.89 -35.40 -15.90
C LEU A 239 -22.10 -36.33 -15.99
N LYS A 240 -22.57 -36.62 -17.22
CA LYS A 240 -23.80 -37.38 -17.53
C LYS A 240 -25.07 -36.72 -16.97
N ASP A 241 -25.10 -35.40 -17.08
CA ASP A 241 -26.20 -34.49 -16.73
C ASP A 241 -27.22 -34.33 -17.89
N ASP A 242 -27.38 -35.32 -18.78
CA ASP A 242 -28.38 -35.25 -19.87
C ASP A 242 -29.82 -35.29 -19.33
N GLU A 243 -30.06 -36.14 -18.33
CA GLU A 243 -31.35 -36.20 -17.65
C GLU A 243 -31.64 -34.89 -16.91
N THR A 244 -30.62 -34.32 -16.24
CA THR A 244 -30.72 -33.00 -15.60
C THR A 244 -31.04 -31.92 -16.62
N PHE A 245 -30.33 -31.88 -17.76
CA PHE A 245 -30.59 -30.93 -18.84
C PHE A 245 -32.02 -31.06 -19.39
N ASN A 246 -32.47 -32.27 -19.70
CA ASN A 246 -33.83 -32.49 -20.23
C ASN A 246 -34.91 -32.09 -19.23
N LYS A 247 -34.66 -32.28 -17.93
CA LYS A 247 -35.61 -31.94 -16.87
C LYS A 247 -35.67 -30.42 -16.59
N TYR A 248 -34.54 -29.74 -16.56
CA TYR A 248 -34.43 -28.38 -16.02
C TYR A 248 -34.11 -27.29 -17.06
N SER A 249 -33.75 -27.63 -18.30
CA SER A 249 -33.50 -26.63 -19.34
C SER A 249 -34.76 -25.94 -19.87
N ASN A 250 -35.94 -26.53 -19.63
CA ASN A 250 -37.25 -26.05 -20.09
C ASN A 250 -37.33 -25.75 -21.60
N GLY A 251 -36.42 -26.29 -22.42
CA GLY A 251 -36.33 -25.99 -23.85
C GLY A 251 -35.81 -24.58 -24.18
N GLU A 252 -35.29 -23.83 -23.22
CA GLU A 252 -34.82 -22.45 -23.38
C GLU A 252 -33.41 -22.36 -23.99
N PHE A 253 -32.67 -23.45 -24.02
CA PHE A 253 -31.28 -23.49 -24.46
C PHE A 253 -31.10 -24.33 -25.72
N SER A 254 -30.49 -23.74 -26.75
CA SER A 254 -30.17 -24.41 -28.02
C SER A 254 -28.99 -25.37 -27.93
N ASN A 255 -28.15 -25.24 -26.90
CA ASN A 255 -27.09 -26.20 -26.59
C ASN A 255 -26.91 -26.33 -25.07
N LYS A 256 -26.39 -27.49 -24.65
CA LYS A 256 -26.22 -27.84 -23.24
C LYS A 256 -25.15 -27.03 -22.53
N ASP A 257 -24.14 -26.55 -23.26
CA ASP A 257 -23.02 -25.80 -22.68
C ASP A 257 -23.45 -24.42 -22.20
N ASP A 258 -24.35 -23.75 -22.94
CA ASP A 258 -24.98 -22.49 -22.53
C ASP A 258 -25.85 -22.68 -21.28
N TRP A 259 -26.59 -23.79 -21.20
CA TRP A 259 -27.36 -24.13 -20.02
C TRP A 259 -26.46 -24.35 -18.79
N ARG A 260 -25.34 -25.06 -18.94
CA ARG A 260 -24.34 -25.22 -17.86
C ARG A 260 -23.76 -23.87 -17.40
N ARG A 261 -23.38 -23.00 -18.35
CA ARG A 261 -22.94 -21.63 -18.02
C ARG A 261 -24.01 -20.85 -17.27
N ASN A 262 -25.28 -20.98 -17.67
CA ASN A 262 -26.40 -20.31 -17.02
C ASN A 262 -26.63 -20.79 -15.58
N ASN A 263 -26.47 -22.09 -15.30
CA ASN A 263 -26.62 -22.61 -13.95
C ASN A 263 -25.58 -22.03 -12.98
N THR A 264 -24.32 -21.92 -13.42
CA THR A 264 -23.27 -21.25 -12.63
C THR A 264 -23.56 -19.75 -12.50
N TYR A 265 -24.05 -19.10 -13.56
CA TYR A 265 -24.45 -17.69 -13.52
C TYR A 265 -25.54 -17.43 -12.47
N ILE A 266 -26.56 -18.31 -12.39
CA ILE A 266 -27.63 -18.21 -11.39
C ILE A 266 -27.04 -18.28 -9.98
N LEU A 267 -26.20 -19.28 -9.69
CA LEU A 267 -25.55 -19.41 -8.37
C LEU A 267 -24.76 -18.14 -7.99
N VAL A 268 -23.92 -17.65 -8.89
CA VAL A 268 -23.06 -16.49 -8.62
C VAL A 268 -23.91 -15.23 -8.40
N LYS A 269 -24.96 -15.06 -9.21
CA LYS A 269 -25.88 -13.93 -9.08
C LYS A 269 -26.64 -13.97 -7.76
N GLU A 270 -27.23 -15.11 -7.40
CA GLU A 270 -27.99 -15.27 -6.16
C GLU A 270 -27.11 -15.05 -4.93
N LEU A 271 -25.91 -15.66 -4.90
CA LEU A 271 -24.93 -15.44 -3.83
C LEU A 271 -24.53 -13.97 -3.70
N SER A 272 -24.26 -13.30 -4.82
CA SER A 272 -23.93 -11.87 -4.83
C SER A 272 -25.02 -11.04 -4.18
N GLU A 273 -26.27 -11.22 -4.62
CA GLU A 273 -27.42 -10.46 -4.15
C GLU A 273 -27.66 -10.69 -2.64
N ILE A 274 -27.64 -11.95 -2.19
CA ILE A 274 -27.93 -12.28 -0.79
C ILE A 274 -26.78 -11.91 0.17
N ILE A 275 -25.51 -12.04 -0.25
CA ILE A 275 -24.35 -11.60 0.54
C ILE A 275 -24.39 -10.08 0.73
N ARG A 276 -24.58 -9.33 -0.38
CA ARG A 276 -24.65 -7.86 -0.36
C ARG A 276 -25.81 -7.36 0.50
N PHE A 277 -26.92 -8.07 0.51
CA PHE A 277 -28.06 -7.74 1.38
C PHE A 277 -27.77 -8.04 2.86
N THR A 278 -27.15 -9.18 3.14
CA THR A 278 -27.00 -9.70 4.52
C THR A 278 -25.88 -9.01 5.28
N LYS A 279 -24.70 -8.88 4.67
CA LYS A 279 -23.53 -8.20 5.24
C LYS A 279 -22.85 -7.39 4.14
N PRO A 280 -23.26 -6.12 3.92
CA PRO A 280 -22.79 -5.31 2.78
C PRO A 280 -21.26 -5.14 2.68
N TRP A 281 -20.54 -5.26 3.80
CA TRP A 281 -19.08 -5.19 3.84
C TRP A 281 -18.38 -6.49 3.36
N VAL A 282 -19.06 -7.64 3.41
CA VAL A 282 -18.49 -8.92 2.98
C VAL A 282 -18.28 -8.87 1.47
N LYS A 283 -17.05 -9.13 1.05
CA LYS A 283 -16.63 -9.16 -0.35
C LYS A 283 -16.91 -10.52 -0.94
N PHE A 284 -17.49 -10.60 -2.14
CA PHE A 284 -17.59 -11.87 -2.87
C PHE A 284 -16.65 -11.87 -4.05
N GLY A 285 -15.73 -12.83 -4.13
CA GLY A 285 -14.84 -12.92 -5.29
C GLY A 285 -14.42 -14.32 -5.67
N ILE A 286 -13.94 -14.44 -6.90
CA ILE A 286 -13.72 -15.73 -7.56
C ILE A 286 -12.34 -15.76 -8.20
N SER A 287 -11.61 -16.87 -8.04
CA SER A 287 -10.31 -17.13 -8.66
C SER A 287 -10.44 -18.14 -9.80
N PRO A 288 -10.77 -17.71 -11.03
CA PRO A 288 -10.88 -18.63 -12.15
C PRO A 288 -9.51 -18.98 -12.75
N SER A 289 -9.50 -19.96 -13.65
CA SER A 289 -8.31 -20.19 -14.49
C SER A 289 -7.95 -18.93 -15.29
N GLY A 290 -6.65 -18.67 -15.48
CA GLY A 290 -6.21 -17.40 -16.05
C GLY A 290 -6.68 -17.09 -17.48
N VAL A 291 -7.13 -18.06 -18.29
CA VAL A 291 -7.70 -17.79 -19.61
C VAL A 291 -9.22 -18.04 -19.60
N TRP A 292 -10.01 -16.99 -19.82
CA TRP A 292 -11.46 -17.09 -19.98
C TRP A 292 -11.83 -17.83 -21.27
N GLY A 293 -11.33 -17.37 -22.42
CA GLY A 293 -11.56 -17.94 -23.75
C GLY A 293 -10.46 -17.48 -24.71
N ASN A 294 -10.02 -18.35 -25.63
CA ASN A 294 -9.03 -17.99 -26.64
C ASN A 294 -9.70 -17.37 -27.86
N LYS A 295 -9.11 -16.29 -28.41
CA LYS A 295 -9.57 -15.71 -29.67
C LYS A 295 -9.58 -16.70 -30.84
N LYS A 296 -8.59 -17.59 -30.91
CA LYS A 296 -8.50 -18.61 -31.96
C LYS A 296 -9.60 -19.69 -31.89
N ASP A 297 -10.23 -19.86 -30.74
CA ASP A 297 -11.26 -20.89 -30.51
C ASP A 297 -12.69 -20.35 -30.73
N GLY A 298 -12.82 -19.20 -31.39
CA GLY A 298 -14.11 -18.59 -31.74
C GLY A 298 -14.65 -17.58 -30.72
N HIS A 299 -13.83 -17.14 -29.76
CA HIS A 299 -14.17 -16.10 -28.78
C HIS A 299 -13.54 -14.75 -29.19
N PRO A 300 -14.15 -13.94 -30.08
CA PRO A 300 -13.51 -12.75 -30.63
C PRO A 300 -13.10 -11.68 -29.60
N ASP A 301 -13.73 -11.70 -28.43
CA ASP A 301 -13.46 -10.87 -27.25
C ASP A 301 -12.51 -11.55 -26.25
N GLY A 302 -12.04 -12.76 -26.54
CA GLY A 302 -11.07 -13.51 -25.74
C GLY A 302 -9.64 -13.04 -25.91
N SER A 303 -8.75 -13.55 -25.05
CA SER A 303 -7.33 -13.21 -25.06
C SER A 303 -6.62 -13.79 -26.29
N ASN A 304 -5.51 -13.16 -26.70
CA ASN A 304 -4.68 -13.67 -27.80
C ASN A 304 -3.76 -14.81 -27.31
N THR A 305 -4.41 -15.88 -26.87
CA THR A 305 -3.77 -17.04 -26.25
C THR A 305 -4.13 -18.33 -26.98
N GLU A 306 -3.39 -19.37 -26.63
CA GLU A 306 -3.52 -20.73 -27.15
C GLU A 306 -3.61 -21.76 -26.02
N ALA A 307 -4.20 -21.38 -24.89
CA ALA A 307 -4.35 -22.25 -23.74
C ALA A 307 -5.21 -23.47 -24.12
N SER A 308 -4.74 -24.68 -23.79
CA SER A 308 -5.49 -25.91 -24.04
C SER A 308 -6.73 -26.06 -23.14
N PHE A 309 -6.85 -25.19 -22.14
CA PHE A 309 -7.93 -25.16 -21.18
C PHE A 309 -8.36 -23.70 -21.00
N THR A 310 -9.66 -23.44 -21.11
CA THR A 310 -10.25 -22.11 -20.97
C THR A 310 -11.48 -22.20 -20.08
N HIS A 311 -11.66 -21.24 -19.17
CA HIS A 311 -12.72 -21.29 -18.19
C HIS A 311 -14.14 -21.35 -18.81
N TYR A 312 -14.36 -20.59 -19.89
CA TYR A 312 -15.65 -20.52 -20.57
C TYR A 312 -16.06 -21.86 -21.20
N ASN A 313 -15.15 -22.49 -21.95
CA ASN A 313 -15.44 -23.73 -22.67
C ASN A 313 -15.37 -24.97 -21.78
N SER A 314 -14.42 -25.00 -20.84
CA SER A 314 -14.08 -26.22 -20.13
C SER A 314 -14.69 -26.29 -18.73
N SER A 315 -14.76 -25.17 -18.01
CA SER A 315 -15.42 -25.08 -16.70
C SER A 315 -16.89 -24.66 -16.77
N PHE A 316 -17.37 -24.29 -17.97
CA PHE A 316 -18.72 -23.74 -18.18
C PHE A 316 -19.02 -22.58 -17.22
N ALA A 317 -18.06 -21.67 -17.09
CA ALA A 317 -18.13 -20.52 -16.19
C ALA A 317 -17.73 -19.26 -16.95
N ASP A 318 -18.71 -18.40 -17.20
CA ASP A 318 -18.54 -17.16 -17.97
C ASP A 318 -18.12 -15.99 -17.06
N THR A 319 -16.87 -16.02 -16.65
CA THR A 319 -16.30 -15.04 -15.71
C THR A 319 -16.25 -13.63 -16.25
N LYS A 320 -16.14 -13.47 -17.59
CA LYS A 320 -16.24 -12.16 -18.23
C LYS A 320 -17.62 -11.54 -18.01
N LYS A 321 -18.69 -12.32 -18.20
CA LYS A 321 -20.06 -11.86 -17.94
C LYS A 321 -20.27 -11.44 -16.48
N TRP A 322 -19.68 -12.15 -15.51
CA TRP A 322 -19.79 -11.79 -14.09
C TRP A 322 -19.14 -10.44 -13.76
N ILE A 323 -18.08 -10.07 -14.49
CA ILE A 323 -17.45 -8.76 -14.38
C ILE A 323 -18.28 -7.70 -15.08
N GLU A 324 -18.74 -7.97 -16.30
CA GLU A 324 -19.52 -7.02 -17.10
C GLU A 324 -20.81 -6.59 -16.40
N GLU A 325 -21.44 -7.53 -15.68
CA GLU A 325 -22.65 -7.32 -14.86
C GLU A 325 -22.35 -7.00 -13.38
N GLU A 326 -21.08 -6.88 -12.98
CA GLU A 326 -20.64 -6.50 -11.62
C GLU A 326 -21.21 -7.40 -10.50
N LEU A 327 -21.33 -8.70 -10.78
CA LEU A 327 -21.85 -9.71 -9.86
C LEU A 327 -20.87 -10.04 -8.73
N ILE A 328 -19.58 -9.84 -8.93
CA ILE A 328 -18.54 -10.11 -7.93
C ILE A 328 -17.84 -8.81 -7.57
N ASP A 329 -17.32 -8.72 -6.35
CA ASP A 329 -16.56 -7.55 -5.89
C ASP A 329 -15.08 -7.62 -6.31
N TYR A 330 -14.56 -8.83 -6.53
CA TYR A 330 -13.24 -9.03 -7.12
C TYR A 330 -13.12 -10.31 -7.94
N ILE A 331 -12.24 -10.29 -8.94
CA ILE A 331 -11.80 -11.44 -9.73
C ILE A 331 -10.32 -11.69 -9.47
N SER A 332 -9.91 -12.95 -9.36
CA SER A 332 -8.51 -13.34 -9.18
C SER A 332 -8.02 -14.39 -10.17
N PRO A 333 -7.79 -14.03 -11.45
CA PRO A 333 -7.37 -15.00 -12.46
C PRO A 333 -6.03 -15.64 -12.10
N GLN A 334 -5.98 -16.97 -12.21
CA GLN A 334 -4.79 -17.78 -11.96
C GLN A 334 -3.82 -17.70 -13.14
N ILE A 335 -3.00 -16.65 -13.20
CA ILE A 335 -2.02 -16.44 -14.27
C ILE A 335 -0.72 -17.18 -13.91
N TYR A 336 -0.77 -18.51 -14.00
CA TYR A 336 0.32 -19.38 -13.56
C TYR A 336 1.36 -19.65 -14.66
N TRP A 337 1.66 -18.66 -15.48
CA TRP A 337 2.59 -18.76 -16.60
C TRP A 337 3.65 -17.67 -16.51
N THR A 338 4.76 -17.87 -17.19
CA THR A 338 5.80 -16.85 -17.32
C THR A 338 5.49 -15.91 -18.48
N PHE A 339 6.15 -14.76 -18.54
CA PHE A 339 6.13 -13.88 -19.72
C PHE A 339 6.60 -14.61 -20.99
N ALA A 340 7.45 -15.63 -20.84
CA ALA A 340 8.00 -16.43 -21.92
C ALA A 340 7.10 -17.58 -22.38
N ASN A 341 5.98 -17.82 -21.71
CA ASN A 341 5.09 -18.90 -22.11
C ASN A 341 4.51 -18.64 -23.51
N THR A 342 4.72 -19.58 -24.43
CA THR A 342 4.34 -19.39 -25.84
C THR A 342 2.84 -19.51 -26.11
N LYS A 343 2.06 -20.07 -25.18
CA LYS A 343 0.61 -20.27 -25.34
C LYS A 343 -0.21 -19.28 -24.52
N ALA A 344 0.24 -18.93 -23.33
CA ALA A 344 -0.43 -17.98 -22.45
C ALA A 344 0.62 -17.08 -21.78
N PRO A 345 1.26 -16.16 -22.53
CA PRO A 345 2.25 -15.26 -21.96
C PRO A 345 1.63 -14.45 -20.82
N TYR A 346 2.31 -14.36 -19.67
CA TYR A 346 1.80 -13.65 -18.49
C TYR A 346 1.26 -12.24 -18.83
N GLY A 347 2.07 -11.42 -19.51
CA GLY A 347 1.69 -10.05 -19.86
C GLY A 347 0.47 -9.94 -20.77
N GLU A 348 0.23 -10.92 -21.64
CA GLU A 348 -0.97 -10.94 -22.52
C GLU A 348 -2.22 -11.19 -21.68
N VAL A 349 -2.15 -12.22 -20.82
CA VAL A 349 -3.28 -12.60 -19.97
C VAL A 349 -3.61 -11.51 -18.95
N ALA A 350 -2.58 -10.94 -18.29
CA ALA A 350 -2.76 -9.87 -17.31
C ALA A 350 -3.34 -8.59 -17.94
N SER A 351 -2.83 -8.20 -19.12
CA SER A 351 -3.37 -7.04 -19.84
C SER A 351 -4.81 -7.25 -20.28
N TRP A 352 -5.17 -8.46 -20.73
CA TRP A 352 -6.54 -8.77 -21.11
C TRP A 352 -7.50 -8.66 -19.91
N TRP A 353 -7.13 -9.18 -18.74
CA TRP A 353 -7.96 -9.03 -17.54
C TRP A 353 -8.08 -7.58 -17.07
N SER A 354 -6.98 -6.81 -17.13
CA SER A 354 -7.00 -5.37 -16.84
C SER A 354 -8.03 -4.64 -17.71
N GLU A 355 -8.06 -4.93 -19.02
CA GLU A 355 -9.07 -4.35 -19.91
C GLU A 355 -10.51 -4.81 -19.61
N VAL A 356 -10.70 -6.07 -19.19
CA VAL A 356 -12.04 -6.58 -18.86
C VAL A 356 -12.63 -5.92 -17.61
N VAL A 357 -11.81 -5.60 -16.60
CA VAL A 357 -12.27 -4.92 -15.38
C VAL A 357 -12.27 -3.39 -15.49
N LYS A 358 -11.73 -2.85 -16.58
CA LYS A 358 -11.64 -1.40 -16.76
C LYS A 358 -13.03 -0.76 -16.73
N ASP A 359 -13.15 0.33 -15.98
CA ASP A 359 -14.39 1.04 -15.73
C ASP A 359 -15.51 0.17 -15.10
N LYS A 360 -15.14 -0.89 -14.38
CA LYS A 360 -16.06 -1.76 -13.62
C LYS A 360 -15.86 -1.65 -12.12
N ASN A 361 -16.93 -1.88 -11.38
CA ASN A 361 -16.93 -2.03 -9.92
C ASN A 361 -16.46 -3.44 -9.49
N VAL A 362 -15.32 -3.89 -10.04
CA VAL A 362 -14.71 -5.19 -9.74
C VAL A 362 -13.21 -5.03 -9.64
N HIS A 363 -12.64 -5.36 -8.47
CA HIS A 363 -11.19 -5.36 -8.33
C HIS A 363 -10.54 -6.55 -9.04
N LEU A 364 -9.36 -6.35 -9.62
CA LEU A 364 -8.54 -7.41 -10.20
C LEU A 364 -7.34 -7.70 -9.31
N TYR A 365 -7.21 -8.96 -8.86
CA TYR A 365 -6.07 -9.44 -8.09
C TYR A 365 -5.39 -10.61 -8.80
N ILE A 366 -4.13 -10.51 -9.21
CA ILE A 366 -3.54 -11.60 -9.98
C ILE A 366 -3.14 -12.79 -9.09
N GLY A 367 -3.59 -14.00 -9.46
CA GLY A 367 -3.12 -15.23 -8.86
C GLY A 367 -1.72 -15.58 -9.35
N GLN A 368 -0.77 -15.69 -8.41
CA GLN A 368 0.66 -15.91 -8.66
C GLN A 368 1.10 -17.35 -8.37
N ALA A 369 1.93 -17.94 -9.24
CA ALA A 369 2.34 -19.34 -9.14
C ALA A 369 3.64 -19.56 -8.35
N LEU A 370 3.71 -19.11 -7.10
CA LEU A 370 4.90 -19.32 -6.25
C LEU A 370 5.29 -20.81 -6.15
N TYR A 371 4.29 -21.70 -6.14
CA TYR A 371 4.50 -23.15 -6.12
C TYR A 371 5.26 -23.72 -7.33
N LYS A 372 5.37 -22.97 -8.44
CA LYS A 372 6.11 -23.42 -9.64
C LYS A 372 7.60 -23.14 -9.56
N VAL A 373 8.03 -22.27 -8.66
CA VAL A 373 9.45 -21.92 -8.51
C VAL A 373 10.24 -23.18 -8.18
N ASN A 374 11.22 -23.49 -9.02
CA ASN A 374 12.08 -24.67 -9.00
C ASN A 374 11.40 -26.03 -9.19
N ASP A 375 10.06 -26.08 -9.23
CA ASP A 375 9.26 -27.30 -9.42
C ASP A 375 8.59 -27.42 -10.80
N ASN A 376 8.80 -26.44 -11.70
CA ASN A 376 8.21 -26.42 -13.04
C ASN A 376 9.20 -26.73 -14.15
N THR A 377 8.71 -27.23 -15.29
CA THR A 377 9.54 -27.49 -16.49
C THR A 377 9.95 -26.22 -17.23
N ASP A 378 9.19 -25.14 -17.10
CA ASP A 378 9.54 -23.82 -17.64
C ASP A 378 10.83 -23.32 -16.97
N GLU A 379 11.86 -23.05 -17.78
CA GLU A 379 13.16 -22.62 -17.27
C GLU A 379 13.13 -21.25 -16.60
N TYR A 380 12.14 -20.41 -16.91
CA TYR A 380 11.99 -19.09 -16.30
C TYR A 380 11.41 -19.14 -14.89
N PHE A 381 10.92 -20.31 -14.46
CA PHE A 381 10.61 -20.59 -13.05
C PHE A 381 11.79 -21.25 -12.30
N ARG A 382 13.02 -21.27 -12.85
CA ARG A 382 14.16 -21.93 -12.22
C ARG A 382 15.32 -21.01 -11.85
N GLY A 383 15.92 -21.24 -10.69
CA GLY A 383 17.12 -20.55 -10.20
C GLY A 383 17.00 -19.02 -10.27
N SER A 384 18.06 -18.36 -10.72
CA SER A 384 18.08 -16.90 -10.87
C SER A 384 17.05 -16.36 -11.88
N LYS A 385 16.63 -17.17 -12.86
CA LYS A 385 15.58 -16.73 -13.81
C LYS A 385 14.23 -16.58 -13.11
N ALA A 386 13.92 -17.42 -12.12
CA ALA A 386 12.70 -17.31 -11.31
C ALA A 386 12.66 -16.00 -10.53
N LEU A 387 13.81 -15.59 -9.99
CA LEU A 387 13.98 -14.33 -9.29
C LEU A 387 13.61 -13.16 -10.19
N GLU A 388 14.17 -13.11 -11.39
CA GLU A 388 13.88 -12.06 -12.37
C GLU A 388 12.44 -12.11 -12.86
N GLU A 389 11.88 -13.30 -13.06
CA GLU A 389 10.51 -13.49 -13.53
C GLU A 389 9.49 -12.94 -12.54
N PHE A 390 9.60 -13.27 -11.26
CA PHE A 390 8.73 -12.70 -10.22
C PHE A 390 8.91 -11.19 -10.08
N GLY A 391 10.15 -10.71 -10.23
CA GLY A 391 10.43 -9.28 -10.30
C GLY A 391 9.66 -8.59 -11.43
N ARG A 392 9.67 -9.17 -12.64
CA ARG A 392 8.89 -8.65 -13.78
C ARG A 392 7.39 -8.70 -13.51
N GLN A 393 6.87 -9.83 -13.02
CA GLN A 393 5.43 -10.03 -12.83
C GLN A 393 4.84 -9.07 -11.79
N LEU A 394 5.47 -8.93 -10.62
CA LEU A 394 4.94 -8.04 -9.59
C LEU A 394 5.12 -6.56 -9.94
N LYS A 395 6.22 -6.18 -10.60
CA LYS A 395 6.38 -4.80 -11.09
C LYS A 395 5.36 -4.45 -12.16
N PHE A 396 5.11 -5.36 -13.10
CA PHE A 396 4.07 -5.23 -14.12
C PHE A 396 2.69 -5.04 -13.50
N ASN A 397 2.36 -5.82 -12.47
CA ASN A 397 1.10 -5.68 -11.77
C ASN A 397 0.96 -4.33 -11.08
N ILE A 398 1.98 -3.90 -10.32
CA ILE A 398 1.91 -2.68 -9.51
C ILE A 398 1.74 -1.42 -10.37
N VAL A 399 2.36 -1.36 -11.55
CA VAL A 399 2.22 -0.19 -12.44
C VAL A 399 0.91 -0.14 -13.23
N ASN A 400 0.17 -1.25 -13.30
CA ASN A 400 -1.10 -1.31 -13.98
C ASN A 400 -2.22 -0.92 -12.98
N PRO A 401 -2.91 0.23 -13.18
CA PRO A 401 -3.83 0.76 -12.18
C PRO A 401 -5.06 -0.12 -11.95
N GLU A 402 -5.46 -0.94 -12.92
CA GLU A 402 -6.55 -1.90 -12.77
C GLU A 402 -6.12 -3.13 -11.95
N ILE A 403 -4.83 -3.47 -11.90
CA ILE A 403 -4.33 -4.59 -11.09
C ILE A 403 -4.04 -4.10 -9.67
N GLN A 404 -5.00 -4.32 -8.78
CA GLN A 404 -4.99 -3.75 -7.42
C GLN A 404 -4.48 -4.73 -6.36
N GLY A 405 -3.94 -5.89 -6.78
CA GLY A 405 -3.51 -6.91 -5.83
C GLY A 405 -2.84 -8.13 -6.44
N SER A 406 -2.28 -8.95 -5.57
CA SER A 406 -1.74 -10.27 -5.93
C SER A 406 -1.98 -11.29 -4.81
N ILE A 407 -2.36 -12.50 -5.20
CA ILE A 407 -2.61 -13.61 -4.29
C ILE A 407 -1.69 -14.77 -4.67
N MET A 408 -0.91 -15.25 -3.71
CA MET A 408 0.13 -16.25 -3.94
C MET A 408 -0.42 -17.66 -3.75
N PHE A 409 -0.29 -18.50 -4.78
CA PHE A 409 -0.56 -19.93 -4.69
C PHE A 409 0.76 -20.68 -4.48
N ARG A 410 1.00 -21.27 -3.33
CA ARG A 410 0.17 -21.28 -2.09
C ARG A 410 1.03 -21.13 -0.84
N PHE A 411 0.41 -20.89 0.32
CA PHE A 411 1.08 -20.37 1.51
C PHE A 411 2.35 -21.15 1.92
N ARG A 412 2.33 -22.48 1.92
CA ARG A 412 3.46 -23.31 2.33
C ARG A 412 4.76 -23.02 1.58
N ASN A 413 4.67 -22.48 0.35
CA ASN A 413 5.85 -22.15 -0.46
C ASN A 413 6.67 -20.98 0.10
N PHE A 414 6.12 -20.17 1.00
CA PHE A 414 6.89 -19.14 1.73
C PHE A 414 7.88 -19.71 2.75
N ASN A 415 7.76 -21.00 3.06
CA ASN A 415 8.60 -21.73 4.03
C ASN A 415 9.43 -22.83 3.35
N ASP A 416 9.38 -22.91 2.01
CA ASP A 416 10.14 -23.89 1.24
C ASP A 416 11.53 -23.33 0.94
N ILE A 417 12.56 -24.00 1.45
CA ILE A 417 13.96 -23.61 1.26
C ILE A 417 14.36 -23.52 -0.21
N SER A 418 13.73 -24.33 -1.08
CA SER A 418 14.00 -24.27 -2.53
C SER A 418 13.48 -23.00 -3.18
N LYS A 419 12.69 -22.18 -2.48
CA LYS A 419 12.06 -20.96 -2.98
C LYS A 419 12.54 -19.71 -2.22
N GLU A 420 13.47 -19.87 -1.29
CA GLU A 420 13.94 -18.83 -0.36
C GLU A 420 14.43 -17.57 -1.10
N ASP A 421 15.21 -17.69 -2.17
CA ASP A 421 15.69 -16.53 -2.94
C ASP A 421 14.54 -15.66 -3.49
N VAL A 422 13.50 -16.30 -4.03
CA VAL A 422 12.32 -15.60 -4.55
C VAL A 422 11.50 -14.99 -3.41
N VAL A 423 11.35 -15.73 -2.30
CA VAL A 423 10.64 -15.26 -1.11
C VAL A 423 11.34 -14.04 -0.49
N ASN A 424 12.66 -14.07 -0.37
CA ASN A 424 13.45 -12.95 0.14
C ASN A 424 13.33 -11.73 -0.78
N ARG A 425 13.37 -11.90 -2.10
CA ARG A 425 13.09 -10.79 -3.03
C ARG A 425 11.68 -10.23 -2.89
N ILE A 426 10.68 -11.08 -2.67
CA ILE A 426 9.32 -10.60 -2.40
C ILE A 426 9.33 -9.75 -1.13
N LYS A 427 9.95 -10.21 -0.04
CA LYS A 427 9.97 -9.51 1.25
C LYS A 427 10.77 -8.20 1.21
N ASP A 428 11.98 -8.25 0.66
CA ASP A 428 12.99 -7.20 0.84
C ASP A 428 12.92 -6.12 -0.25
N ASP A 429 12.30 -6.42 -1.40
CA ASP A 429 12.16 -5.52 -2.55
C ASP A 429 10.67 -5.32 -2.90
N LEU A 430 10.02 -6.37 -3.43
CA LEU A 430 8.73 -6.24 -4.12
C LEU A 430 7.58 -5.83 -3.19
N TRP A 431 7.59 -6.31 -1.94
CA TRP A 431 6.63 -6.01 -0.86
C TRP A 431 7.33 -5.41 0.36
N SER A 432 8.40 -4.64 0.15
CA SER A 432 9.24 -4.03 1.19
C SER A 432 8.51 -3.06 2.12
N THR A 433 7.47 -2.37 1.64
CA THR A 433 6.60 -1.49 2.45
C THR A 433 5.33 -2.21 2.87
N LYS A 434 4.67 -1.78 3.95
CA LYS A 434 3.28 -2.21 4.20
C LYS A 434 2.33 -1.59 3.18
N ALA A 435 1.16 -2.19 2.99
CA ALA A 435 0.11 -1.68 2.12
C ALA A 435 -1.26 -1.82 2.77
N LEU A 436 -2.10 -0.82 2.57
CA LEU A 436 -3.53 -0.90 2.86
C LEU A 436 -4.24 -1.69 1.75
N ILE A 437 -5.43 -2.21 2.04
CA ILE A 437 -6.25 -2.82 1.01
C ILE A 437 -6.93 -1.70 0.20
N PRO A 438 -7.07 -1.85 -1.14
CA PRO A 438 -7.79 -0.92 -1.98
C PRO A 438 -9.25 -0.72 -1.53
N VAL A 439 -9.73 0.52 -1.56
CA VAL A 439 -11.15 0.83 -1.27
C VAL A 439 -12.05 0.29 -2.37
N MET A 440 -13.29 -0.09 -2.03
CA MET A 440 -14.35 -0.42 -2.99
C MET A 440 -15.46 0.63 -2.91
N PRO A 441 -15.35 1.79 -3.58
CA PRO A 441 -16.26 2.92 -3.37
C PRO A 441 -17.74 2.59 -3.62
N TRP A 442 -18.02 1.65 -4.54
CA TRP A 442 -19.38 1.20 -4.85
C TRP A 442 -20.07 0.42 -3.73
N LYS A 443 -19.31 -0.13 -2.76
CA LYS A 443 -19.86 -0.77 -1.56
C LYS A 443 -20.29 0.24 -0.49
N LYS A 444 -20.11 1.55 -0.74
CA LYS A 444 -20.62 2.67 0.08
C LYS A 444 -20.18 2.68 1.54
N GLY A 445 -18.98 2.16 1.83
CA GLY A 445 -18.35 2.40 3.13
C GLY A 445 -18.07 3.89 3.33
N ILE A 446 -18.02 4.31 4.59
CA ILE A 446 -17.81 5.70 4.98
C ILE A 446 -16.57 5.71 5.88
N ALA A 447 -15.64 6.60 5.57
CA ALA A 447 -14.46 6.78 6.41
C ALA A 447 -14.91 7.11 7.85
N PRO A 448 -14.40 6.42 8.88
CA PRO A 448 -14.76 6.72 10.25
C PRO A 448 -14.35 8.14 10.64
N ASN A 449 -14.86 8.61 11.77
CA ASN A 449 -14.39 9.82 12.41
C ASN A 449 -12.89 9.74 12.72
N ASN A 450 -12.22 10.87 12.57
CA ASN A 450 -10.78 10.94 12.80
C ASN A 450 -10.45 10.58 14.26
N PRO A 451 -9.33 9.87 14.50
CA PRO A 451 -8.80 9.74 15.85
C PRO A 451 -8.55 11.11 16.49
N THR A 452 -8.54 11.16 17.83
CA THR A 452 -8.27 12.40 18.58
C THR A 452 -7.32 12.16 19.75
N GLU A 453 -6.96 13.25 20.44
CA GLU A 453 -6.17 13.22 21.69
C GLU A 453 -4.85 12.44 21.55
N GLY A 454 -4.23 12.55 20.38
CA GLY A 454 -3.01 11.86 20.05
C GLY A 454 -1.85 12.28 20.95
N LYS A 455 -1.13 11.32 21.52
CA LYS A 455 0.01 11.53 22.42
C LYS A 455 1.12 10.53 22.13
N MET A 456 2.35 10.88 22.50
CA MET A 456 3.45 9.92 22.51
C MET A 456 4.30 10.04 23.77
N GLU A 457 4.80 8.89 24.22
CA GLU A 457 5.53 8.71 25.47
C GLU A 457 6.75 7.81 25.22
N GLU A 458 7.94 8.28 25.58
CA GLU A 458 9.15 7.47 25.54
C GLU A 458 9.10 6.40 26.64
N ILE A 459 9.26 5.13 26.27
CA ILE A 459 9.27 3.97 27.17
C ILE A 459 10.52 3.09 26.90
N PRO A 460 10.91 2.18 27.82
CA PRO A 460 12.10 1.35 27.63
C PRO A 460 12.11 0.54 26.31
N GLU A 461 10.93 0.11 25.86
CA GLU A 461 10.71 -0.71 24.67
C GLU A 461 10.72 0.09 23.36
N GLY A 462 10.64 1.43 23.41
CA GLY A 462 10.52 2.29 22.23
C GLY A 462 9.66 3.53 22.48
N LEU A 463 9.02 4.05 21.43
CA LEU A 463 8.12 5.19 21.51
C LEU A 463 6.68 4.70 21.49
N LYS A 464 5.96 4.90 22.59
CA LYS A 464 4.55 4.55 22.70
C LYS A 464 3.71 5.67 22.12
N VAL A 465 2.83 5.34 21.19
CA VAL A 465 1.89 6.27 20.57
C VAL A 465 0.46 5.91 20.99
N LEU A 466 -0.32 6.90 21.38
CA LEU A 466 -1.65 6.79 21.98
C LEU A 466 -2.64 7.66 21.22
N TRP A 467 -3.87 7.19 21.06
CA TRP A 467 -4.97 7.97 20.48
C TRP A 467 -6.33 7.46 20.96
N VAL A 468 -7.36 8.29 20.85
CA VAL A 468 -8.73 7.95 21.23
C VAL A 468 -9.57 7.66 19.99
N ASN A 469 -10.28 6.53 20.03
CA ASN A 469 -11.29 6.18 19.05
C ASN A 469 -12.54 7.07 19.22
N GLN A 470 -13.11 7.53 18.10
CA GLN A 470 -14.33 8.35 18.10
C GLN A 470 -15.58 7.60 17.64
N GLU A 471 -15.45 6.37 17.12
CA GLU A 471 -16.55 5.68 16.44
C GLU A 471 -16.52 4.15 16.53
N ASP A 472 -17.69 3.53 16.70
CA ASP A 472 -17.82 2.09 16.94
C ASP A 472 -17.61 1.23 15.69
N ASP A 473 -17.72 1.82 14.50
CA ASP A 473 -17.55 1.17 13.20
C ASP A 473 -16.12 1.27 12.64
N THR A 474 -15.21 1.97 13.34
CA THR A 474 -13.76 1.86 13.09
C THR A 474 -13.31 0.41 13.23
N ALA A 475 -12.72 -0.15 12.18
CA ALA A 475 -12.19 -1.52 12.17
C ALA A 475 -10.73 -1.56 12.63
N TYR A 476 -9.90 -0.63 12.15
CA TYR A 476 -8.47 -0.58 12.44
C TYR A 476 -7.89 0.81 12.19
N TYR A 477 -6.60 0.98 12.50
CA TYR A 477 -5.87 2.22 12.30
C TYR A 477 -4.65 2.00 11.41
N ALA A 478 -4.29 2.99 10.60
CA ALA A 478 -3.02 3.05 9.90
C ALA A 478 -2.11 4.07 10.57
N ILE A 479 -0.84 3.70 10.75
CA ILE A 479 0.14 4.48 11.51
C ILE A 479 1.29 4.82 10.58
N TYR A 480 1.43 6.12 10.31
CA TYR A 480 2.49 6.67 9.48
C TYR A 480 3.55 7.33 10.36
N ARG A 481 4.82 7.04 10.12
CA ARG A 481 5.96 7.69 10.77
C ARG A 481 6.70 8.59 9.80
N PHE A 482 6.99 9.80 10.25
CA PHE A 482 7.78 10.80 9.52
C PHE A 482 8.98 11.21 10.37
N ASN A 483 10.15 11.26 9.75
CA ASN A 483 11.36 11.71 10.44
C ASN A 483 11.38 13.24 10.57
N LYS A 484 12.15 13.79 11.51
CA LYS A 484 12.34 15.23 11.68
C LYS A 484 12.75 15.90 10.36
N GLY A 485 12.03 16.97 9.98
CA GLY A 485 12.26 17.69 8.73
C GLY A 485 11.57 17.08 7.50
N GLU A 486 10.97 15.90 7.62
CA GLU A 486 10.15 15.31 6.56
C GLU A 486 8.76 15.99 6.51
N LYS A 487 8.27 16.25 5.30
CA LYS A 487 6.93 16.79 5.08
C LYS A 487 5.86 15.77 5.51
N LEU A 488 4.95 16.19 6.38
CA LEU A 488 3.78 15.42 6.82
C LEU A 488 2.72 15.40 5.71
N ASP A 489 2.62 14.26 5.01
CA ASP A 489 1.65 14.04 3.94
C ASP A 489 1.46 12.53 3.78
N ILE A 490 0.22 12.06 3.70
CA ILE A 490 -0.13 10.64 3.53
C ILE A 490 -0.91 10.36 2.23
N SER A 491 -1.01 11.33 1.33
CA SER A 491 -1.93 11.29 0.19
C SER A 491 -1.42 10.50 -1.02
N SER A 492 -0.10 10.46 -1.25
CA SER A 492 0.48 9.76 -2.41
C SER A 492 0.88 8.32 -2.12
N ASP A 493 1.02 7.51 -3.17
CA ASP A 493 1.43 6.11 -3.05
C ASP A 493 2.83 5.95 -2.42
N GLU A 494 3.75 6.87 -2.71
CA GLU A 494 5.09 6.88 -2.11
C GLU A 494 5.05 6.94 -0.57
N ARG A 495 3.96 7.45 0.01
CA ARG A 495 3.75 7.48 1.47
C ARG A 495 3.45 6.11 2.08
N GLY A 496 3.32 5.08 1.25
CA GLY A 496 3.44 3.69 1.69
C GLY A 496 4.75 3.41 2.44
N ARG A 497 5.86 4.13 2.15
CA ARG A 497 7.12 4.02 2.92
C ARG A 497 6.98 4.44 4.38
N ASN A 498 6.08 5.39 4.64
CA ASN A 498 5.83 5.91 5.97
C ASN A 498 4.85 5.02 6.76
N LEU A 499 4.07 4.15 6.10
CA LEU A 499 3.15 3.22 6.76
C LEU A 499 3.92 2.11 7.49
N ILE A 500 4.11 2.30 8.80
CA ILE A 500 4.89 1.37 9.62
C ILE A 500 4.04 0.28 10.28
N ALA A 501 2.74 0.54 10.46
CA ALA A 501 1.84 -0.43 11.08
C ALA A 501 0.38 -0.22 10.70
N THR A 502 -0.37 -1.32 10.77
CA THR A 502 -1.83 -1.31 10.82
C THR A 502 -2.27 -2.05 12.08
N VAL A 503 -3.14 -1.45 12.89
CA VAL A 503 -3.50 -1.97 14.21
C VAL A 503 -5.01 -2.14 14.29
N ARG A 504 -5.47 -3.39 14.51
CA ARG A 504 -6.88 -3.70 14.71
C ARG A 504 -7.39 -2.93 15.94
N LYS A 505 -8.59 -2.37 15.84
CA LYS A 505 -9.20 -1.65 16.96
C LYS A 505 -9.34 -2.58 18.17
N ASN A 506 -8.87 -2.13 19.33
CA ASN A 506 -9.12 -2.81 20.59
C ASN A 506 -10.50 -2.39 21.16
N LYS A 507 -11.08 -3.17 22.08
CA LYS A 507 -12.42 -2.87 22.65
C LYS A 507 -12.47 -1.61 23.53
N ASN A 508 -11.33 -1.03 23.90
CA ASN A 508 -11.27 0.15 24.76
C ASN A 508 -11.34 1.42 23.88
N GLY A 509 -11.84 2.53 24.42
CA GLY A 509 -11.79 3.81 23.71
C GLY A 509 -10.36 4.28 23.42
N LEU A 510 -9.40 3.94 24.29
CA LEU A 510 -7.98 4.26 24.14
C LEU A 510 -7.24 3.19 23.34
N GLN A 511 -6.57 3.64 22.27
CA GLN A 511 -5.78 2.83 21.36
C GLN A 511 -4.29 3.12 21.56
N GLN A 512 -3.45 2.16 21.18
CA GLN A 512 -2.01 2.29 21.35
C GLN A 512 -1.21 1.49 20.32
N PHE A 513 0.00 1.96 20.06
CA PHE A 513 1.04 1.28 19.29
C PHE A 513 2.41 1.59 19.90
N ILE A 514 3.36 0.66 19.79
CA ILE A 514 4.74 0.86 20.25
C ILE A 514 5.64 0.76 19.03
N ASP A 515 6.24 1.89 18.65
CA ASP A 515 7.31 1.91 17.67
C ASP A 515 8.62 1.51 18.35
N LYS A 516 9.13 0.34 18.00
CA LYS A 516 10.35 -0.22 18.59
C LYS A 516 11.64 0.30 17.95
N ASP A 517 11.55 0.98 16.80
CA ASP A 517 12.71 1.48 16.06
C ASP A 517 13.11 2.89 16.51
N VAL A 518 12.28 3.56 17.30
CA VAL A 518 12.47 4.95 17.74
C VAL A 518 12.40 5.03 19.26
N LYS A 519 13.32 5.80 19.85
CA LYS A 519 13.34 6.06 21.31
C LYS A 519 13.27 7.55 21.66
N ASP A 520 13.63 8.43 20.73
CA ASP A 520 13.65 9.87 20.93
C ASP A 520 12.44 10.49 20.21
N ALA A 521 11.47 10.96 20.98
CA ALA A 521 10.23 11.55 20.48
C ALA A 521 10.46 12.85 19.69
N THR A 522 11.59 13.53 19.86
CA THR A 522 11.93 14.76 19.12
C THR A 522 12.40 14.48 17.68
N THR A 523 12.66 13.22 17.34
CA THR A 523 13.17 12.82 16.02
C THR A 523 12.07 12.46 15.03
N VAL A 524 10.82 12.39 15.47
CA VAL A 524 9.70 11.88 14.65
C VAL A 524 8.39 12.64 14.85
N ALA A 525 7.50 12.43 13.89
CA ALA A 525 6.08 12.75 13.98
C ALA A 525 5.27 11.55 13.47
N TYR A 526 4.06 11.36 14.01
CA TYR A 526 3.13 10.33 13.56
C TYR A 526 1.87 10.95 12.98
N ALA A 527 1.34 10.33 11.93
CA ALA A 527 -0.02 10.54 11.47
C ALA A 527 -0.81 9.24 11.67
N ILE A 528 -1.97 9.31 12.32
CA ILE A 528 -2.82 8.15 12.58
C ILE A 528 -4.19 8.36 11.96
N THR A 529 -4.60 7.45 11.10
CA THR A 529 -5.93 7.43 10.47
C THR A 529 -6.75 6.23 10.96
N ALA A 530 -8.06 6.38 11.03
CA ALA A 530 -9.03 5.32 11.29
C ALA A 530 -9.57 4.78 9.97
N LEU A 531 -9.85 3.47 9.91
CA LEU A 531 -10.35 2.79 8.72
C LEU A 531 -11.54 1.90 9.06
N ASP A 532 -12.57 1.92 8.20
CA ASP A 532 -13.72 1.00 8.28
C ASP A 532 -13.38 -0.39 7.70
N ARG A 533 -14.34 -1.32 7.70
CA ARG A 533 -14.15 -2.66 7.10
C ARG A 533 -13.98 -2.66 5.58
N LEU A 534 -14.27 -1.53 4.91
CA LEU A 534 -14.10 -1.34 3.47
C LEU A 534 -12.87 -0.47 3.14
N HIS A 535 -12.03 -0.22 4.16
CA HIS A 535 -10.75 0.51 4.11
C HIS A 535 -10.84 1.98 3.73
N ASN A 536 -12.03 2.60 3.88
CA ASN A 536 -12.20 4.04 3.79
C ASN A 536 -11.45 4.69 4.93
N GLU A 537 -10.55 5.60 4.59
CA GLU A 537 -9.56 6.17 5.51
C GLU A 537 -9.98 7.56 5.95
N SER A 538 -10.04 7.79 7.26
CA SER A 538 -10.33 9.08 7.87
C SER A 538 -9.22 10.10 7.59
N LYS A 539 -9.42 11.36 7.98
CA LYS A 539 -8.28 12.26 8.16
C LYS A 539 -7.47 11.82 9.38
N GLU A 540 -6.23 12.27 9.41
CA GLU A 540 -5.26 11.92 10.43
C GLU A 540 -5.37 12.80 11.68
N VAL A 541 -5.00 12.23 12.83
CA VAL A 541 -4.44 13.01 13.94
C VAL A 541 -2.92 13.03 13.82
N ILE A 542 -2.34 14.22 13.94
CA ILE A 542 -0.89 14.41 13.98
C ILE A 542 -0.43 14.36 15.43
N ILE A 543 0.61 13.57 15.70
CA ILE A 543 1.25 13.44 17.01
C ILE A 543 2.72 13.80 16.85
N SER A 544 3.11 14.95 17.38
CA SER A 544 4.49 15.43 17.29
C SER A 544 4.84 16.33 18.47
N LEU A 545 6.10 16.27 18.92
CA LEU A 545 6.72 17.33 19.74
C LEU A 545 7.28 18.46 18.86
N ASN A 546 7.28 18.25 17.54
CA ASN A 546 7.72 19.19 16.52
C ASN A 546 6.51 19.79 15.77
N GLN A 547 5.44 20.17 16.47
CA GLN A 547 4.32 20.93 15.92
C GLN A 547 4.09 22.18 16.78
N SER A 548 3.86 23.33 16.15
CA SER A 548 3.50 24.56 16.87
C SER A 548 2.17 24.40 17.62
N ASN A 549 2.10 24.96 18.83
CA ASN A 549 0.88 25.02 19.62
C ASN A 549 -0.13 26.06 19.09
N TYR A 550 0.33 27.00 18.25
CA TYR A 550 -0.44 28.17 17.85
C TYR A 550 -0.71 28.26 16.35
N PHE A 551 0.12 27.62 15.52
CA PHE A 551 0.04 27.75 14.07
C PHE A 551 0.01 26.40 13.34
N LEU A 552 -1.02 26.21 12.52
CA LEU A 552 -1.30 24.94 11.83
C LEU A 552 -0.29 24.63 10.71
N ASP A 553 0.32 25.64 10.12
CA ASP A 553 1.30 25.52 9.03
C ASP A 553 2.76 25.51 9.50
N VAL A 554 2.99 25.53 10.82
CA VAL A 554 4.32 25.35 11.41
C VAL A 554 4.44 23.92 11.91
N ASP A 555 4.63 23.03 10.93
CA ASP A 555 4.71 21.59 11.13
C ASP A 555 6.17 21.10 11.32
N ASN A 556 6.35 19.78 11.31
CA ASN A 556 7.64 19.12 11.49
C ASN A 556 8.73 19.55 10.49
N SER A 557 8.37 20.10 9.31
CA SER A 557 9.33 20.66 8.35
C SER A 557 9.98 21.97 8.84
N TYR A 558 9.33 22.65 9.80
CA TYR A 558 9.83 23.84 10.49
C TYR A 558 10.23 23.56 11.94
N SER A 559 10.51 22.30 12.30
CA SER A 559 10.91 21.90 13.66
C SER A 559 12.05 22.73 14.28
N TRP A 560 12.95 23.26 13.45
CA TRP A 560 14.06 24.13 13.87
C TRP A 560 13.61 25.55 14.30
N ALA A 561 12.38 25.95 14.00
CA ALA A 561 11.83 27.28 14.28
C ALA A 561 10.66 27.28 15.28
N ILE A 562 10.10 26.12 15.62
CA ILE A 562 8.85 26.02 16.40
C ILE A 562 8.97 26.72 17.76
N GLU A 563 10.00 26.40 18.54
CA GLU A 563 10.20 27.03 19.86
C GLU A 563 10.27 28.56 19.75
N ALA A 564 11.01 29.07 18.77
CA ALA A 564 11.14 30.50 18.53
C ALA A 564 9.82 31.14 18.06
N ILE A 565 9.05 30.46 17.21
CA ILE A 565 7.77 30.95 16.69
C ILE A 565 6.70 30.96 17.79
N ASP A 566 6.60 29.89 18.58
CA ASP A 566 5.66 29.78 19.70
C ASP A 566 6.01 30.81 20.78
N GLY A 567 7.28 30.93 21.15
CA GLY A 567 7.76 31.95 22.09
C GLY A 567 7.52 33.37 21.58
N ALA A 568 7.72 33.63 20.29
CA ALA A 568 7.44 34.93 19.69
C ALA A 568 5.93 35.25 19.66
N TYR A 569 5.07 34.24 19.56
CA TYR A 569 3.62 34.43 19.68
C TYR A 569 3.21 34.76 21.12
N GLU A 570 3.74 34.00 22.09
CA GLU A 570 3.51 34.23 23.53
C GLU A 570 3.99 35.61 23.98
N GLY A 571 5.13 36.07 23.46
CA GLY A 571 5.67 37.42 23.68
C GLY A 571 4.98 38.53 22.89
N GLY A 572 3.97 38.23 22.06
CA GLY A 572 3.23 39.21 21.26
C GLY A 572 4.03 39.82 20.09
N ILE A 573 5.19 39.25 19.75
CA ILE A 573 6.07 39.69 18.67
C ILE A 573 5.41 39.38 17.32
N VAL A 574 4.88 38.17 17.18
CA VAL A 574 4.15 37.71 15.99
C VAL A 574 2.75 37.26 16.35
N LEU A 575 1.79 37.41 15.42
CA LEU A 575 0.38 37.07 15.65
C LEU A 575 -0.20 36.12 14.59
N GLY A 576 0.61 35.74 13.59
CA GLY A 576 0.13 35.04 12.40
C GLY A 576 -0.79 35.90 11.52
N ASP A 577 -1.65 35.24 10.73
CA ASP A 577 -2.61 35.87 9.82
C ASP A 577 -4.04 36.00 10.39
N GLY A 578 -4.23 35.63 11.66
CA GLY A 578 -5.53 35.61 12.34
C GLY A 578 -6.43 34.42 11.98
N LYS A 579 -5.97 33.49 11.14
CA LYS A 579 -6.65 32.22 10.80
C LYS A 579 -5.91 31.00 11.34
N GLY A 580 -4.95 31.21 12.24
CA GLY A 580 -4.10 30.16 12.79
C GLY A 580 -2.94 29.76 11.87
N LEU A 581 -2.55 30.60 10.91
CA LEU A 581 -1.37 30.38 10.06
C LEU A 581 -0.27 31.41 10.31
N PHE A 582 0.98 30.97 10.30
CA PHE A 582 2.16 31.81 10.49
C PHE A 582 2.84 32.20 9.17
N HIS A 583 2.72 31.38 8.13
CA HIS A 583 3.40 31.45 6.83
C HIS A 583 4.92 31.41 6.93
N PRO A 584 5.52 30.37 7.55
CA PRO A 584 6.96 30.35 7.91
C PRO A 584 7.90 30.51 6.71
N GLY A 585 7.53 30.00 5.53
CA GLY A 585 8.32 30.08 4.31
C GLY A 585 8.15 31.36 3.47
N HIS A 586 7.25 32.27 3.85
CA HIS A 586 7.06 33.52 3.09
C HIS A 586 8.23 34.49 3.33
N ASN A 587 8.67 35.15 2.25
CA ASN A 587 9.61 36.26 2.36
C ASN A 587 8.98 37.40 3.17
N THR A 588 9.78 37.99 4.04
CA THR A 588 9.29 39.02 4.96
C THR A 588 9.52 40.42 4.38
N LYS A 589 8.50 41.27 4.49
CA LYS A 589 8.62 42.67 4.08
C LYS A 589 9.47 43.45 5.08
N ARG A 590 10.16 44.48 4.60
CA ARG A 590 10.99 45.38 5.44
C ARG A 590 10.17 45.98 6.58
N GLY A 591 8.94 46.42 6.32
CA GLY A 591 8.05 46.96 7.37
C GLY A 591 7.66 45.92 8.42
N ASP A 592 7.42 44.67 8.03
CA ASP A 592 7.10 43.58 8.96
C ASP A 592 8.29 43.25 9.87
N PHE A 593 9.49 43.21 9.30
CA PHE A 593 10.71 42.97 10.07
C PHE A 593 10.93 44.05 11.15
N ILE A 594 10.79 45.33 10.78
CA ILE A 594 10.93 46.43 11.76
C ILE A 594 9.86 46.34 12.84
N LEU A 595 8.61 46.02 12.47
CA LEU A 595 7.55 45.83 13.44
C LEU A 595 7.84 44.70 14.43
N MET A 596 8.32 43.55 13.94
CA MET A 596 8.71 42.42 14.80
C MET A 596 9.84 42.83 15.76
N MET A 597 10.86 43.52 15.26
CA MET A 597 12.00 43.93 16.06
C MET A 597 11.66 44.98 17.13
N VAL A 598 10.86 45.98 16.78
CA VAL A 598 10.38 47.00 17.73
C VAL A 598 9.55 46.36 18.85
N ARG A 599 8.70 45.37 18.51
CA ARG A 599 7.92 44.61 19.51
C ARG A 599 8.82 43.72 20.37
N ALA A 600 9.75 42.99 19.76
CA ALA A 600 10.64 42.08 20.46
C ALA A 600 11.44 42.78 21.57
N LEU A 601 11.89 44.01 21.32
CA LEU A 601 12.75 44.76 22.23
C LEU A 601 12.01 45.90 22.97
N ASP A 602 10.68 45.98 22.86
CA ASP A 602 9.84 47.06 23.39
C ASP A 602 10.43 48.48 23.15
N LEU A 603 10.92 48.73 21.93
CA LEU A 603 11.59 49.98 21.57
C LEU A 603 10.63 51.16 21.58
N LYS A 604 11.06 52.29 22.15
CA LYS A 604 10.25 53.51 22.28
C LYS A 604 11.05 54.75 21.89
N ALA A 605 10.45 55.59 21.07
CA ALA A 605 10.97 56.91 20.73
C ALA A 605 9.83 57.82 20.25
N ASP A 606 9.89 59.10 20.60
CA ASP A 606 9.00 60.12 20.03
C ASP A 606 9.59 60.60 18.71
N PHE A 607 8.88 60.40 17.60
CA PHE A 607 9.31 60.84 16.27
C PHE A 607 8.32 61.86 15.70
N GLN A 608 8.82 62.86 14.98
CA GLN A 608 7.99 63.91 14.35
C GLN A 608 7.72 63.63 12.86
N GLU A 609 8.67 63.00 12.16
CA GLU A 609 8.60 62.76 10.73
C GLU A 609 9.02 61.33 10.37
N ASN A 610 8.28 60.70 9.46
CA ASN A 610 8.60 59.36 8.93
C ASN A 610 9.26 59.45 7.54
N PHE A 611 9.47 58.32 6.87
CA PHE A 611 9.81 58.29 5.44
C PHE A 611 8.56 58.59 4.60
N ILE A 612 8.74 59.17 3.41
CA ILE A 612 7.60 59.66 2.61
C ILE A 612 6.70 58.51 2.10
N ASP A 613 7.27 57.30 1.98
CA ASP A 613 6.60 56.09 1.52
C ASP A 613 6.04 55.23 2.67
N VAL A 614 5.93 55.81 3.88
CA VAL A 614 5.35 55.18 5.08
C VAL A 614 4.07 55.93 5.49
N PRO A 615 2.88 55.48 5.03
CA PRO A 615 1.61 56.16 5.32
C PRO A 615 1.22 56.08 6.80
N LYS A 616 0.60 57.15 7.33
CA LYS A 616 0.13 57.22 8.75
C LYS A 616 -0.86 56.12 9.16
N ASN A 617 -1.59 55.56 8.21
CA ASN A 617 -2.57 54.49 8.45
C ASN A 617 -1.99 53.08 8.24
N SER A 618 -0.71 52.95 7.92
CA SER A 618 -0.06 51.65 7.80
C SER A 618 0.23 51.05 9.19
N TYR A 619 0.04 49.74 9.33
CA TYR A 619 0.23 49.05 10.60
C TYR A 619 1.68 49.05 11.12
N TYR A 620 2.65 49.40 10.26
CA TYR A 620 4.07 49.53 10.58
C TYR A 620 4.52 50.99 10.76
N HIS A 621 3.63 51.98 10.65
CA HIS A 621 3.99 53.41 10.68
C HIS A 621 4.82 53.75 11.92
N ASP A 622 4.31 53.42 13.10
CA ASP A 622 4.95 53.79 14.36
C ASP A 622 6.25 53.01 14.58
N ALA A 623 6.29 51.72 14.23
CA ALA A 623 7.50 50.92 14.33
C ALA A 623 8.64 51.47 13.46
N ILE A 624 8.35 51.87 12.23
CA ILE A 624 9.36 52.48 11.34
C ILE A 624 9.77 53.87 11.84
N GLY A 625 8.82 54.66 12.36
CA GLY A 625 9.11 55.97 12.95
C GLY A 625 10.06 55.87 14.15
N ILE A 626 9.77 54.95 15.07
CA ILE A 626 10.64 54.64 16.22
C ILE A 626 12.03 54.19 15.75
N ALA A 627 12.09 53.24 14.82
CA ALA A 627 13.37 52.74 14.32
C ALA A 627 14.18 53.82 13.58
N LYS A 628 13.52 54.77 12.90
CA LYS A 628 14.17 55.92 12.26
C LYS A 628 14.77 56.87 13.30
N GLU A 629 14.00 57.22 14.32
CA GLU A 629 14.43 58.12 15.39
C GLU A 629 15.60 57.55 16.20
N LEU A 630 15.57 56.24 16.47
CA LEU A 630 16.66 55.53 17.12
C LEU A 630 17.88 55.29 16.21
N GLY A 631 17.85 55.74 14.94
CA GLY A 631 18.96 55.58 14.00
C GLY A 631 19.17 54.16 13.48
N ILE A 632 18.26 53.24 13.79
CA ILE A 632 18.29 51.83 13.40
C ILE A 632 18.12 51.68 11.88
N VAL A 633 17.17 52.42 11.32
CA VAL A 633 16.93 52.47 9.86
C VAL A 633 17.20 53.85 9.28
N LYS A 634 17.88 53.89 8.13
CA LYS A 634 18.25 55.14 7.44
C LYS A 634 17.53 55.34 6.10
N GLY A 635 16.98 54.27 5.52
CA GLY A 635 16.39 54.30 4.16
C GLY A 635 17.39 54.77 3.10
N THR A 636 16.88 55.32 1.99
CA THR A 636 17.68 56.06 0.99
C THR A 636 17.94 57.52 1.40
N GLY A 637 17.52 57.90 2.62
CA GLY A 637 17.39 59.28 3.09
C GLY A 637 16.01 59.90 2.83
N VAL A 638 15.24 59.37 1.87
CA VAL A 638 13.88 59.83 1.54
C VAL A 638 12.85 58.70 1.66
N ASP A 639 13.15 57.54 1.08
CA ASP A 639 12.27 56.36 1.04
C ASP A 639 12.83 55.20 1.89
N PHE A 640 11.95 54.34 2.40
CA PHE A 640 12.31 53.13 3.16
C PHE A 640 12.03 51.81 2.43
N ASN A 641 11.08 51.82 1.50
CA ASN A 641 10.49 50.68 0.80
C ASN A 641 9.89 49.62 1.75
N PRO A 642 8.89 49.97 2.59
CA PRO A 642 8.37 49.04 3.61
C PRO A 642 7.74 47.77 3.04
N ASN A 643 7.29 47.81 1.77
CA ASN A 643 6.62 46.68 1.12
C ASN A 643 7.59 45.75 0.36
N GLY A 644 8.86 46.13 0.19
CA GLY A 644 9.87 45.28 -0.41
C GLY A 644 10.28 44.16 0.55
N ASN A 645 10.64 42.99 0.00
CA ASN A 645 11.20 41.90 0.79
C ASN A 645 12.60 42.28 1.30
N ILE A 646 12.89 41.97 2.55
CA ILE A 646 14.20 42.27 3.14
C ILE A 646 15.23 41.20 2.74
N THR A 647 16.43 41.62 2.33
CA THR A 647 17.55 40.70 2.12
C THR A 647 18.17 40.29 3.46
N ARG A 648 18.86 39.16 3.48
CA ARG A 648 19.52 38.66 4.69
C ARG A 648 20.62 39.60 5.17
N GLU A 649 21.38 40.22 4.26
CA GLU A 649 22.40 41.19 4.63
C GLU A 649 21.80 42.49 5.21
N ASP A 650 20.70 43.00 4.66
CA ASP A 650 20.01 44.18 5.20
C ASP A 650 19.45 43.91 6.59
N MET A 651 18.84 42.74 6.79
CA MET A 651 18.34 42.29 8.09
C MET A 651 19.47 42.29 9.14
N MET A 652 20.65 41.73 8.79
CA MET A 652 21.81 41.67 9.68
C MET A 652 22.36 43.06 10.00
N VAL A 653 22.44 43.96 9.01
CA VAL A 653 22.89 45.35 9.25
C VAL A 653 21.93 46.09 10.18
N ILE A 654 20.62 45.92 10.00
CA ILE A 654 19.62 46.56 10.85
C ILE A 654 19.69 46.00 12.28
N MET A 655 19.90 44.68 12.44
CA MET A 655 20.07 44.08 13.76
C MET A 655 21.30 44.58 14.51
N ASP A 656 22.44 44.67 13.83
CA ASP A 656 23.69 45.17 14.41
C ASP A 656 23.54 46.63 14.87
N ARG A 657 22.88 47.48 14.07
CA ARG A 657 22.52 48.85 14.49
C ARG A 657 21.52 48.90 15.63
N THR A 658 20.62 47.92 15.71
CA THR A 658 19.64 47.84 16.81
C THR A 658 20.36 47.57 18.12
N LEU A 659 21.32 46.63 18.11
CA LEU A 659 22.18 46.36 19.26
C LEU A 659 22.96 47.61 19.70
N GLU A 660 23.54 48.36 18.75
CA GLU A 660 24.18 49.64 19.05
C GLU A 660 23.22 50.66 19.66
N ALA A 661 21.99 50.75 19.15
CA ALA A 661 20.96 51.70 19.62
C ALA A 661 20.47 51.39 21.04
N ILE A 662 20.53 50.13 21.48
CA ILE A 662 20.23 49.71 22.86
C ILE A 662 21.50 49.54 23.71
N GLU A 663 22.60 50.15 23.29
CA GLU A 663 23.90 50.20 23.99
C GLU A 663 24.59 48.84 24.19
N ILE A 664 24.20 47.80 23.44
CA ILE A 664 24.85 46.49 23.42
C ILE A 664 25.90 46.46 22.32
N LYS A 665 27.17 46.61 22.71
CA LYS A 665 28.30 46.58 21.76
C LYS A 665 28.78 45.15 21.52
N LEU A 666 28.70 44.72 20.27
CA LEU A 666 29.36 43.49 19.83
C LEU A 666 30.85 43.74 19.61
N GLU A 667 31.68 42.74 19.90
CA GLU A 667 33.11 42.81 19.58
C GLU A 667 33.32 42.88 18.07
N ASP A 668 34.27 43.71 17.64
CA ASP A 668 34.71 43.73 16.25
C ASP A 668 35.21 42.35 15.81
N ALA A 669 35.01 42.08 14.52
CA ALA A 669 35.37 40.82 13.89
C ALA A 669 36.41 41.08 12.79
N GLU A 670 37.48 40.29 12.82
CA GLU A 670 38.46 40.22 11.73
C GLU A 670 37.79 39.63 10.47
N GLU A 671 38.26 40.01 9.27
CA GLU A 671 37.70 39.52 8.00
C GLU A 671 37.71 37.97 7.90
N GLU A 672 38.70 37.33 8.54
CA GLU A 672 38.88 35.89 8.63
C GLU A 672 37.66 35.15 9.23
N VAL A 673 36.86 35.82 10.06
CA VAL A 673 35.63 35.24 10.65
C VAL A 673 34.61 34.86 9.57
N LEU A 674 34.60 35.57 8.45
CA LEU A 674 33.68 35.35 7.35
C LEU A 674 34.19 34.30 6.35
N GLU A 675 35.47 33.95 6.35
CA GLU A 675 36.07 32.97 5.43
C GLU A 675 35.46 31.57 5.56
N LYS A 676 34.83 31.27 6.71
CA LYS A 676 34.07 30.02 6.89
C LYS A 676 32.84 29.92 5.97
N TYR A 677 32.39 31.03 5.39
CA TYR A 677 31.26 31.07 4.48
C TYR A 677 31.71 31.01 3.02
N LYS A 678 31.18 30.02 2.29
CA LYS A 678 31.49 29.77 0.87
C LYS A 678 31.05 30.90 -0.06
N ASP A 679 30.21 31.81 0.43
CA ASP A 679 29.63 32.94 -0.29
C ASP A 679 29.99 34.29 0.36
N ALA A 680 31.06 34.35 1.15
CA ALA A 680 31.53 35.59 1.76
C ALA A 680 31.81 36.70 0.74
N ASN A 681 32.23 36.33 -0.48
CA ASN A 681 32.46 37.26 -1.59
C ASN A 681 31.19 37.89 -2.18
N LEU A 682 29.99 37.40 -1.81
CA LEU A 682 28.71 37.98 -2.21
C LEU A 682 28.18 39.00 -1.19
N ILE A 683 28.85 39.15 -0.05
CA ILE A 683 28.48 40.12 0.98
C ILE A 683 28.80 41.53 0.46
N SER A 684 27.80 42.41 0.48
CA SER A 684 28.02 43.82 0.14
C SER A 684 28.94 44.50 1.15
N GLU A 685 29.82 45.40 0.70
CA GLU A 685 30.83 46.07 1.53
C GLU A 685 30.22 46.74 2.78
N TYR A 686 29.03 47.33 2.66
CA TYR A 686 28.33 47.98 3.77
C TYR A 686 27.85 47.00 4.85
N ALA A 687 27.72 45.72 4.53
CA ALA A 687 27.22 44.69 5.42
C ALA A 687 28.34 43.85 6.06
N THR A 688 29.55 43.86 5.50
CA THR A 688 30.69 43.04 5.96
C THR A 688 30.94 43.16 7.46
N GLY A 689 31.01 44.38 8.00
CA GLY A 689 31.27 44.60 9.43
C GLY A 689 30.15 44.04 10.33
N ALA A 690 28.89 44.31 9.98
CA ALA A 690 27.73 43.85 10.75
C ALA A 690 27.62 42.33 10.75
N ILE A 691 27.76 41.70 9.57
CA ILE A 691 27.72 40.24 9.45
C ILE A 691 28.88 39.61 10.22
N GLY A 692 30.09 40.19 10.16
CA GLY A 692 31.25 39.74 10.93
C GLY A 692 30.98 39.72 12.44
N ARG A 693 30.51 40.84 13.00
CA ARG A 693 30.19 40.97 14.43
C ARG A 693 29.12 40.00 14.88
N LEU A 694 28.00 39.93 14.15
CA LEU A 694 26.89 39.01 14.45
C LEU A 694 27.32 37.54 14.35
N THR A 695 28.22 37.22 13.42
CA THR A 695 28.79 35.89 13.25
C THR A 695 29.70 35.53 14.41
N LYS A 696 30.58 36.43 14.83
CA LYS A 696 31.48 36.26 15.98
C LYS A 696 30.69 36.10 17.29
N ALA A 697 29.60 36.85 17.43
CA ALA A 697 28.68 36.77 18.56
C ALA A 697 27.80 35.50 18.58
N GLY A 698 27.85 34.66 17.53
CA GLY A 698 27.04 33.44 17.43
C GLY A 698 25.56 33.66 17.11
N LEU A 699 25.16 34.92 16.86
CA LEU A 699 23.80 35.30 16.47
C LEU A 699 23.48 34.88 15.03
N VAL A 700 24.49 34.95 14.14
CA VAL A 700 24.43 34.46 12.76
C VAL A 700 25.32 33.23 12.61
N GLN A 701 24.73 32.11 12.18
CA GLN A 701 25.45 30.84 11.99
C GLN A 701 25.54 30.42 10.53
N GLY A 702 24.64 30.92 9.67
CA GLY A 702 24.54 30.51 8.26
C GLY A 702 23.81 29.16 8.08
N SER A 703 23.70 28.71 6.84
CA SER A 703 23.10 27.42 6.45
C SER A 703 23.94 26.76 5.35
N GLY A 704 24.30 25.49 5.52
CA GLY A 704 25.12 24.75 4.55
C GLY A 704 26.53 25.33 4.31
N GLY A 705 27.07 26.06 5.29
CA GLY A 705 28.33 26.80 5.17
C GLY A 705 28.22 28.07 4.31
N ARG A 706 27.03 28.67 4.22
CA ARG A 706 26.74 29.93 3.51
C ARG A 706 25.97 30.90 4.38
N VAL A 707 26.09 32.21 4.15
CA VAL A 707 25.26 33.24 4.82
C VAL A 707 24.09 33.73 3.96
N ASN A 708 24.16 33.48 2.65
CA ASN A 708 23.20 33.83 1.60
C ASN A 708 22.81 35.31 1.62
N PRO A 709 23.77 36.26 1.53
CA PRO A 709 23.54 37.66 1.88
C PRO A 709 22.46 38.33 1.03
N GLN A 710 22.41 38.01 -0.27
CA GLN A 710 21.50 38.61 -1.24
C GLN A 710 20.11 37.93 -1.32
N ASN A 711 19.93 36.77 -0.67
CA ASN A 711 18.61 36.12 -0.62
C ASN A 711 17.67 36.89 0.30
N HIS A 712 16.36 36.78 0.04
CA HIS A 712 15.34 37.32 0.94
C HIS A 712 15.21 36.46 2.20
N ALA A 713 14.99 37.11 3.34
CA ALA A 713 14.78 36.41 4.61
C ALA A 713 13.31 35.97 4.76
N THR A 714 13.12 34.71 5.15
CA THR A 714 11.79 34.17 5.45
C THR A 714 11.32 34.55 6.85
N ARG A 715 10.01 34.44 7.11
CA ARG A 715 9.42 34.73 8.42
C ARG A 715 10.00 33.86 9.53
N ALA A 716 10.18 32.57 9.28
CA ALA A 716 10.76 31.64 10.25
C ALA A 716 12.23 32.00 10.59
N GLU A 717 13.04 32.35 9.58
CA GLU A 717 14.43 32.73 9.79
C GLU A 717 14.57 34.00 10.64
N ILE A 718 13.72 35.01 10.38
CA ILE A 718 13.71 36.25 11.16
C ILE A 718 13.39 35.97 12.64
N VAL A 719 12.34 35.19 12.90
CA VAL A 719 11.93 34.91 14.28
C VAL A 719 12.99 34.12 15.04
N VAL A 720 13.63 33.13 14.40
CA VAL A 720 14.73 32.38 15.04
C VAL A 720 15.92 33.27 15.39
N ILE A 721 16.23 34.22 14.52
CA ILE A 721 17.33 35.15 14.78
C ILE A 721 16.95 36.15 15.90
N LEU A 722 15.70 36.62 15.94
CA LEU A 722 15.19 37.46 17.04
C LEU A 722 15.16 36.70 18.37
N ASP A 723 14.76 35.44 18.40
CA ASP A 723 14.77 34.61 19.61
C ASP A 723 16.20 34.47 20.17
N ARG A 724 17.20 34.22 19.32
CA ARG A 724 18.61 34.20 19.74
C ARG A 724 19.10 35.54 20.27
N LEU A 725 18.64 36.64 19.66
CA LEU A 725 18.95 37.99 20.11
C LEU A 725 18.40 38.21 21.52
N LEU A 726 17.11 37.91 21.76
CA LEU A 726 16.46 38.07 23.06
C LEU A 726 17.12 37.23 24.14
N LYS A 727 17.35 35.93 23.88
CA LYS A 727 18.06 35.03 24.80
C LYS A 727 19.46 35.56 25.16
N ARG A 728 20.16 36.19 24.21
CA ARG A 728 21.48 36.79 24.48
C ARG A 728 21.38 38.04 25.37
N ILE A 729 20.35 38.85 25.21
CA ILE A 729 20.15 40.05 26.02
C ILE A 729 19.85 39.64 27.47
N GLU A 730 18.93 38.68 27.67
CA GLU A 730 18.59 38.14 28.99
C GLU A 730 19.78 37.53 29.73
N MET A 731 20.73 36.91 29.02
CA MET A 731 21.94 36.34 29.64
C MET A 731 22.97 37.39 30.11
N ASN A 732 22.86 38.64 29.67
CA ASN A 732 23.78 39.72 30.02
C ASN A 732 23.19 40.73 31.03
N GLU A 733 21.92 40.56 31.42
CA GLU A 733 21.30 41.19 32.61
C GLU A 733 21.53 40.32 33.86
#